data_AF-A0A084F0R1-F1
#
_entry.id   AF-A0A084F0R1-F1
#
_cell.length_a   1.000
_cell.length_b   1.000
_cell.length_c   1.000
_cell.angle_alpha   90.00
_cell.angle_beta   90.00
_cell.angle_gamma   90.00
#
_symmetry.space_group_name_H-M   'P 1'
#
loop_
_entity.id
_entity.type
_entity.pdbx_description
1 polymer ?
#
loop_
_entity_poly.entity_id
_entity_poly.type
_entity_poly.pdbx_seq_one_letter_code
_entity_poly.pdbx_strand_id
1 'polypeptide(L)'
;MINNKPTYISLFSSAGVGCYGFKIEGFECIATNEIISRRLNIQKINQKCKFDSGYIAGNIKEQATKEQIYNEIKKWEKLGNDRVDVLIATPPCQGMSVANHKKSNNDIDRNSLIKESVDLIKTINPRIFVFENVAAFWKTGCVNKNKEIVEIGSMITDELKDQYLIHHQVINFKNYGSNSSRTRTLVIGVDRSYSNQVVPFELMPDYTKEKTLYDVVGHMKSLDWNQYDLNDFYHSFRTYPKHMLAWIKDLKQGESAFDNKDDNLKPHKIVDGKLVINKSKNADKYTRQIYSKVAPCVHTRNDQMASQNTIHPVDNRVFSIRELMQMMTIPNSFKWLDYDLAYLNQLSQEEKIKISKKEEMNIRQCIGEAVPTSIFKQIASKIKKVVSFSQLTHKQIKELIESHKLENTNNLKQFLYANKNQYSLSTLSMIIEYANSKRTKNSAYFTDKCIIQTIFNNLVDIDKEEISIIEPSVGSGNFLPFLFKKYANKKQVNLTVIDIDQDVLEMLKILYDDNNIPNNFKINFVCDDYMNFKHTKVDLIIGNPPFSKINGSYRANLLKTNYNKKATNLAEFFLEKAITNARYVSLIMPKTVLNTAEFKATRELLATKKVDSIIDFNESGFKGVLVETVNLIIDCGQKPSSTKVISTSLDLSINQKSKYIFDDTLPYWIIYRNDFFDNILKRMVFDVFNVFRDRQITNTNSSLIKTDKYNIRVLKSRNILDNGEILKIDGYDAYLDNETLSQLIVSKYIDNDSVYLTPNMTYKPRIIKKQKGYVVNGSVAILIPKDSGLKISKNQLEYISSQEFRDFYKIARNYQTRSLNIDETSCYWFGLKKEI
;
A
#
# COMPACT_ATOMS: atom_id res chain seq x y z
N MET A 1 20.91 -13.92 -6.69
CA MET A 1 20.83 -14.54 -8.03
C MET A 1 22.08 -15.38 -8.29
N ILE A 2 21.90 -16.53 -8.94
CA ILE A 2 22.98 -17.44 -9.34
C ILE A 2 22.94 -17.62 -10.85
N ASN A 3 24.04 -17.32 -11.55
CA ASN A 3 24.10 -17.36 -13.02
C ASN A 3 22.93 -16.61 -13.71
N ASN A 4 22.60 -15.41 -13.23
CA ASN A 4 21.45 -14.59 -13.67
C ASN A 4 20.07 -15.26 -13.52
N LYS A 5 19.97 -16.32 -12.71
CA LYS A 5 18.69 -16.92 -12.34
C LYS A 5 18.31 -16.54 -10.90
N PRO A 6 17.08 -16.04 -10.69
CA PRO A 6 16.58 -15.81 -9.35
C PRO A 6 16.27 -17.12 -8.64
N THR A 7 16.35 -17.07 -7.32
CA THR A 7 16.23 -18.22 -6.42
C THR A 7 14.97 -18.15 -5.57
N TYR A 8 14.44 -19.31 -5.15
CA TYR A 8 13.30 -19.30 -4.24
C TYR A 8 13.29 -20.46 -3.24
N ILE A 9 12.59 -20.23 -2.12
CA ILE A 9 12.23 -21.23 -1.12
C ILE A 9 10.70 -21.35 -1.08
N SER A 10 10.19 -22.58 -0.91
CA SER A 10 8.75 -22.85 -0.83
C SER A 10 8.41 -23.65 0.42
N LEU A 11 7.68 -23.04 1.34
CA LEU A 11 7.20 -23.66 2.58
C LEU A 11 5.75 -24.12 2.43
N PHE A 12 5.38 -25.23 3.09
CA PHE A 12 4.06 -25.86 2.98
C PHE A 12 3.68 -26.18 1.53
N SER A 13 4.65 -26.71 0.80
CA SER A 13 4.67 -26.70 -0.66
C SER A 13 3.72 -27.70 -1.34
N SER A 14 3.09 -28.63 -0.60
CA SER A 14 2.20 -29.67 -1.13
C SER A 14 2.86 -30.45 -2.28
N ALA A 15 2.15 -30.75 -3.37
CA ALA A 15 2.76 -31.35 -4.58
C ALA A 15 3.55 -30.34 -5.44
N GLY A 16 3.63 -29.08 -5.03
CA GLY A 16 4.37 -28.04 -5.74
C GLY A 16 3.68 -27.44 -6.98
N VAL A 17 2.37 -27.63 -7.14
CA VAL A 17 1.59 -27.16 -8.29
C VAL A 17 1.70 -25.64 -8.51
N GLY A 18 1.52 -24.85 -7.46
CA GLY A 18 1.60 -23.39 -7.57
C GLY A 18 3.02 -22.93 -7.90
N CYS A 19 3.99 -23.35 -7.10
CA CYS A 19 5.40 -22.98 -7.28
C CYS A 19 6.05 -23.56 -8.54
N TYR A 20 5.41 -24.51 -9.24
CA TYR A 20 5.83 -24.90 -10.58
C TYR A 20 5.83 -23.70 -11.54
N GLY A 21 5.00 -22.67 -11.28
CA GLY A 21 5.06 -21.39 -11.99
C GLY A 21 6.42 -20.70 -11.91
N PHE A 22 7.10 -20.75 -10.75
CA PHE A 22 8.45 -20.22 -10.60
C PHE A 22 9.47 -21.01 -11.43
N LYS A 23 9.32 -22.33 -11.51
CA LYS A 23 10.16 -23.17 -12.37
C LYS A 23 9.97 -22.82 -13.86
N ILE A 24 8.73 -22.59 -14.31
CA ILE A 24 8.44 -22.16 -15.69
C ILE A 24 9.13 -20.82 -16.00
N GLU A 25 9.15 -19.90 -15.05
CA GLU A 25 9.84 -18.60 -15.22
C GLU A 25 11.37 -18.70 -15.06
N GLY A 26 11.91 -19.90 -14.84
CA GLY A 26 13.35 -20.17 -14.80
C GLY A 26 14.03 -19.88 -13.46
N PHE A 27 13.26 -19.85 -12.36
CA PHE A 27 13.83 -19.75 -11.01
C PHE A 27 14.47 -21.07 -10.59
N GLU A 28 15.53 -20.97 -9.80
CA GLU A 28 16.18 -22.10 -9.13
C GLU A 28 15.57 -22.30 -7.73
N CYS A 29 15.04 -23.49 -7.43
CA CYS A 29 14.58 -23.81 -6.09
C CYS A 29 15.80 -24.14 -5.21
N ILE A 30 15.98 -23.34 -4.15
CA ILE A 30 16.95 -23.61 -3.08
C ILE A 30 16.41 -24.77 -2.24
N ALA A 31 15.25 -24.57 -1.61
CA ALA A 31 14.64 -25.56 -0.74
C ALA A 31 13.11 -25.55 -0.86
N THR A 32 12.53 -26.73 -0.67
CA THR A 32 11.09 -26.91 -0.58
C THR A 32 10.75 -27.78 0.62
N ASN A 33 9.86 -27.30 1.48
CA ASN A 33 9.43 -28.01 2.68
C ASN A 33 7.97 -28.46 2.56
N GLU A 34 7.73 -29.74 2.85
CA GLU A 34 6.40 -30.36 2.88
C GLU A 34 6.43 -31.55 3.86
N ILE A 35 5.46 -31.64 4.75
CA ILE A 35 5.45 -32.70 5.77
C ILE A 35 5.06 -34.07 5.20
N ILE A 36 4.32 -34.13 4.10
CA ILE A 36 3.84 -35.38 3.48
C ILE A 36 4.78 -35.82 2.35
N SER A 37 5.59 -36.86 2.59
CA SER A 37 6.61 -37.35 1.65
C SER A 37 6.06 -37.74 0.27
N ARG A 38 4.88 -38.35 0.17
CA ARG A 38 4.26 -38.70 -1.13
C ARG A 38 3.95 -37.48 -2.01
N ARG A 39 3.73 -36.29 -1.40
CA ARG A 39 3.52 -35.04 -2.14
C ARG A 39 4.86 -34.45 -2.59
N LEU A 40 5.86 -34.53 -1.71
CA LEU A 40 7.24 -34.14 -2.03
C LEU A 40 7.82 -34.98 -3.19
N ASN A 41 7.49 -36.26 -3.27
CA ASN A 41 7.90 -37.12 -4.40
C ASN A 41 7.38 -36.62 -5.75
N ILE A 42 6.18 -36.03 -5.81
CA ILE A 42 5.68 -35.39 -7.03
C ILE A 42 6.58 -34.21 -7.43
N GLN A 43 7.08 -33.44 -6.46
CA GLN A 43 8.04 -32.36 -6.73
C GLN A 43 9.37 -32.89 -7.28
N LYS A 44 9.82 -34.05 -6.79
CA LYS A 44 11.04 -34.73 -7.29
C LYS A 44 10.89 -35.19 -8.74
N ILE A 45 9.74 -35.78 -9.09
CA ILE A 45 9.41 -36.17 -10.49
C ILE A 45 9.48 -34.93 -11.41
N ASN A 46 9.02 -33.78 -10.92
CA ASN A 46 9.09 -32.52 -11.65
C ASN A 46 10.47 -31.83 -11.57
N GLN A 47 11.48 -32.45 -10.94
CA GLN A 47 12.84 -31.90 -10.76
C GLN A 47 12.82 -30.45 -10.27
N LYS A 48 11.96 -30.15 -9.30
CA LYS A 48 11.71 -28.78 -8.85
C LYS A 48 12.96 -28.11 -8.28
N CYS A 49 13.70 -28.81 -7.43
CA CYS A 49 14.94 -28.35 -6.81
C CYS A 49 16.14 -29.06 -7.43
N LYS A 50 17.22 -28.30 -7.61
CA LYS A 50 18.43 -28.75 -8.29
C LYS A 50 19.16 -29.86 -7.54
N PHE A 51 19.13 -29.80 -6.21
CA PHE A 51 19.78 -30.76 -5.34
C PHE A 51 18.75 -31.58 -4.57
N ASP A 52 19.02 -32.87 -4.36
CA ASP A 52 18.12 -33.73 -3.59
C ASP A 52 17.99 -33.26 -2.12
N SER A 53 19.06 -32.67 -1.57
CA SER A 53 19.07 -32.03 -0.24
C SER A 53 18.07 -30.86 -0.10
N GLY A 54 17.62 -30.28 -1.21
CA GLY A 54 16.61 -29.23 -1.21
C GLY A 54 15.17 -29.74 -1.00
N TYR A 55 14.91 -31.04 -1.06
CA TYR A 55 13.59 -31.62 -0.80
C TYR A 55 13.47 -32.05 0.67
N ILE A 56 12.87 -31.19 1.48
CA ILE A 56 12.85 -31.32 2.95
C ILE A 56 11.49 -31.83 3.43
N ALA A 57 11.44 -33.12 3.79
CA ALA A 57 10.28 -33.74 4.42
C ALA A 57 10.34 -33.59 5.94
N GLY A 58 9.62 -32.63 6.51
CA GLY A 58 9.68 -32.39 7.95
C GLY A 58 8.70 -31.32 8.43
N ASN A 59 8.41 -31.34 9.73
CA ASN A 59 7.60 -30.33 10.39
C ASN A 59 8.42 -29.04 10.57
N ILE A 60 7.95 -27.93 10.00
CA ILE A 60 8.66 -26.66 10.03
C ILE A 60 8.87 -26.08 11.44
N LYS A 61 8.09 -26.54 12.44
CA LYS A 61 8.29 -26.17 13.86
C LYS A 61 9.59 -26.73 14.43
N GLU A 62 10.10 -27.83 13.86
CA GLU A 62 11.29 -28.51 14.37
C GLU A 62 12.57 -27.81 13.92
N GLN A 63 13.49 -27.60 14.86
CA GLN A 63 14.77 -26.96 14.60
C GLN A 63 15.60 -27.71 13.55
N ALA A 64 15.59 -29.04 13.57
CA ALA A 64 16.27 -29.87 12.58
C ALA A 64 15.78 -29.59 11.15
N THR A 65 14.47 -29.39 10.97
CA THR A 65 13.89 -29.03 9.66
C THR A 65 14.38 -27.65 9.21
N LYS A 66 14.43 -26.66 10.12
CA LYS A 66 14.94 -25.32 9.83
C LYS A 66 16.43 -25.34 9.48
N GLU A 67 17.22 -26.14 10.19
CA GLU A 67 18.65 -26.31 9.93
C GLU A 67 18.93 -26.90 8.54
N GLN A 68 18.11 -27.84 8.05
CA GLN A 68 18.22 -28.34 6.68
C GLN A 68 18.00 -27.21 5.65
N ILE A 69 17.03 -26.33 5.88
CA ILE A 69 16.78 -25.15 5.00
C ILE A 69 18.00 -24.23 5.03
N TYR A 70 18.53 -23.90 6.22
CA TYR A 70 19.69 -23.02 6.36
C TYR A 70 20.96 -23.61 5.74
N ASN A 71 21.18 -24.91 5.87
CA ASN A 71 22.32 -25.60 5.27
C ASN A 71 22.25 -25.56 3.74
N GLU A 72 21.06 -25.69 3.16
CA GLU A 72 20.88 -25.53 1.73
C GLU A 72 21.15 -24.08 1.32
N ILE A 73 20.63 -23.07 2.02
CA ILE A 73 20.97 -21.65 1.74
C ILE A 73 22.47 -21.42 1.73
N LYS A 74 23.20 -21.87 2.77
CA LYS A 74 24.68 -21.76 2.85
C LYS A 74 25.38 -22.45 1.68
N LYS A 75 24.83 -23.56 1.19
CA LYS A 75 25.36 -24.26 0.02
C LYS A 75 25.17 -23.40 -1.25
N TRP A 76 24.01 -22.79 -1.44
CA TRP A 76 23.78 -21.88 -2.58
C TRP A 76 24.62 -20.62 -2.49
N GLU A 77 24.87 -20.08 -1.29
CA GLU A 77 25.80 -18.97 -1.06
C GLU A 77 27.21 -19.30 -1.56
N LYS A 78 27.72 -20.49 -1.23
CA LYS A 78 29.02 -20.97 -1.73
C LYS A 78 29.07 -21.14 -3.26
N LEU A 79 27.91 -21.34 -3.90
CA LEU A 79 27.79 -21.39 -5.36
C LEU A 79 27.63 -20.00 -6.00
N GLY A 80 27.72 -18.93 -5.21
CA GLY A 80 27.64 -17.54 -5.68
C GLY A 80 26.25 -16.92 -5.60
N ASN A 81 25.27 -17.56 -4.94
CA ASN A 81 23.99 -16.90 -4.67
C ASN A 81 24.12 -15.94 -3.49
N ASP A 82 24.07 -14.65 -3.75
CA ASP A 82 24.25 -13.61 -2.72
C ASP A 82 23.13 -13.56 -1.67
N ARG A 83 21.89 -13.90 -2.05
CA ARG A 83 20.70 -13.80 -1.19
C ARG A 83 19.55 -14.62 -1.77
N VAL A 84 18.64 -15.10 -0.92
CA VAL A 84 17.37 -15.69 -1.37
C VAL A 84 16.51 -14.59 -2.02
N ASP A 85 16.12 -14.79 -3.28
CA ASP A 85 15.29 -13.78 -3.97
C ASP A 85 13.84 -13.83 -3.48
N VAL A 86 13.26 -15.02 -3.33
CA VAL A 86 11.84 -15.18 -2.96
C VAL A 86 11.63 -16.27 -1.90
N LEU A 87 10.85 -15.96 -0.86
CA LEU A 87 10.27 -16.98 0.02
C LEU A 87 8.76 -17.03 -0.15
N ILE A 88 8.24 -18.20 -0.52
CA ILE A 88 6.80 -18.45 -0.67
C ILE A 88 6.34 -19.33 0.47
N ALA A 89 5.23 -18.98 1.11
CA ALA A 89 4.62 -19.85 2.11
C ALA A 89 3.09 -19.89 1.99
N THR A 90 2.55 -21.10 2.05
CA THR A 90 1.10 -21.38 2.02
C THR A 90 0.69 -22.13 3.29
N PRO A 91 0.88 -21.53 4.48
CA PRO A 91 0.65 -22.23 5.74
C PRO A 91 -0.82 -22.67 5.87
N PRO A 92 -1.07 -23.91 6.31
CA PRO A 92 -2.43 -24.38 6.52
C PRO A 92 -3.07 -23.58 7.65
N CYS A 93 -4.31 -23.16 7.42
CA CYS A 93 -5.05 -22.37 8.39
C CYS A 93 -6.43 -23.03 8.52
N GLN A 94 -6.80 -23.42 9.75
CA GLN A 94 -7.98 -24.25 10.02
C GLN A 94 -8.93 -23.56 10.99
N GLY A 95 -10.22 -23.94 10.94
CA GLY A 95 -11.27 -23.31 11.75
C GLY A 95 -11.91 -22.04 11.16
N MET A 96 -11.67 -21.74 9.87
CA MET A 96 -12.14 -20.50 9.21
C MET A 96 -13.30 -20.70 8.20
N SER A 97 -14.00 -21.83 8.22
CA SER A 97 -15.22 -21.96 7.42
C SER A 97 -16.37 -21.23 8.10
N VAL A 98 -17.20 -20.53 7.33
CA VAL A 98 -18.48 -19.93 7.76
C VAL A 98 -19.39 -20.93 8.51
N ALA A 99 -19.15 -22.24 8.36
CA ALA A 99 -19.91 -23.32 8.98
C ALA A 99 -19.43 -23.81 10.37
N ASN A 100 -18.24 -23.41 10.87
CA ASN A 100 -17.71 -23.91 12.15
C ASN A 100 -17.70 -22.80 13.22
N HIS A 101 -18.78 -22.72 13.99
CA HIS A 101 -18.99 -21.71 15.04
C HIS A 101 -18.25 -21.98 16.39
N LYS A 102 -17.43 -23.03 16.49
CA LYS A 102 -16.63 -23.30 17.71
C LYS A 102 -15.16 -23.47 17.35
N LYS A 103 -14.33 -22.49 17.74
CA LYS A 103 -12.87 -22.55 17.61
C LYS A 103 -12.33 -23.49 18.68
N SER A 104 -11.65 -24.56 18.28
CA SER A 104 -10.95 -25.46 19.20
C SER A 104 -9.53 -24.96 19.47
N ASN A 105 -8.90 -25.37 20.58
CA ASN A 105 -7.49 -25.06 20.86
C ASN A 105 -6.54 -25.53 19.74
N ASN A 106 -6.90 -26.59 19.01
CA ASN A 106 -6.13 -27.10 17.86
C ASN A 106 -6.19 -26.15 16.64
N ASP A 107 -7.27 -25.38 16.46
CA ASP A 107 -7.37 -24.42 15.35
C ASP A 107 -6.41 -23.24 15.57
N ILE A 108 -6.25 -22.82 16.83
CA ILE A 108 -5.33 -21.76 17.22
C ILE A 108 -3.86 -22.18 16.99
N ASP A 109 -3.50 -23.43 17.32
CA ASP A 109 -2.15 -23.94 17.07
C ASP A 109 -1.84 -24.20 15.59
N ARG A 110 -2.85 -24.46 14.75
CA ARG A 110 -2.64 -24.50 13.28
C ARG A 110 -2.45 -23.10 12.71
N ASN A 111 -3.23 -22.13 13.20
CA ASN A 111 -3.09 -20.72 12.82
C ASN A 111 -1.77 -20.10 13.32
N SER A 112 -1.02 -20.76 14.21
CA SER A 112 0.31 -20.33 14.64
C SER A 112 1.42 -20.69 13.65
N LEU A 113 1.20 -21.58 12.66
CA LEU A 113 2.22 -21.94 11.65
C LEU A 113 2.66 -20.77 10.76
N ILE A 114 1.83 -19.73 10.65
CA ILE A 114 2.24 -18.48 10.00
C ILE A 114 3.41 -17.82 10.75
N LYS A 115 3.47 -17.96 12.08
CA LYS A 115 4.57 -17.44 12.90
C LYS A 115 5.89 -18.08 12.53
N GLU A 116 5.92 -19.40 12.32
CA GLU A 116 7.13 -20.10 11.85
C GLU A 116 7.61 -19.55 10.50
N SER A 117 6.66 -19.19 9.62
CA SER A 117 6.99 -18.57 8.33
C SER A 117 7.56 -17.16 8.50
N VAL A 118 6.97 -16.36 9.38
CA VAL A 118 7.45 -15.00 9.71
C VAL A 118 8.84 -15.05 10.33
N ASP A 119 9.08 -15.94 11.29
CA ASP A 119 10.39 -16.10 11.93
C ASP A 119 11.45 -16.54 10.89
N LEU A 120 11.11 -17.46 9.98
CA LEU A 120 11.99 -17.83 8.87
C LEU A 120 12.27 -16.65 7.93
N ILE A 121 11.28 -15.82 7.60
CA ILE A 121 11.51 -14.61 6.79
C ILE A 121 12.47 -13.66 7.50
N LYS A 122 12.34 -13.45 8.81
CA LYS A 122 13.25 -12.59 9.58
C LYS A 122 14.69 -13.12 9.56
N THR A 123 14.86 -14.43 9.69
CA THR A 123 16.19 -15.06 9.72
C THR A 123 16.82 -15.16 8.33
N ILE A 124 16.06 -15.63 7.34
CA ILE A 124 16.53 -15.81 5.95
C ILE A 124 16.71 -14.46 5.26
N ASN A 125 15.89 -13.47 5.65
CA ASN A 125 15.84 -12.16 5.06
C ASN A 125 15.76 -12.22 3.52
N PRO A 126 14.72 -12.82 2.90
CA PRO A 126 14.61 -12.86 1.44
C PRO A 126 14.39 -11.46 0.84
N ARG A 127 14.70 -11.23 -0.44
CA ARG A 127 14.41 -9.92 -1.08
C ARG A 127 12.90 -9.65 -1.12
N ILE A 128 12.12 -10.71 -1.35
CA ILE A 128 10.66 -10.67 -1.48
C ILE A 128 10.06 -11.88 -0.74
N PHE A 129 8.93 -11.70 -0.08
CA PHE A 129 8.12 -12.82 0.42
C PHE A 129 6.71 -12.81 -0.16
N VAL A 130 6.10 -13.99 -0.27
CA VAL A 130 4.72 -14.17 -0.75
C VAL A 130 4.00 -15.13 0.18
N PHE A 131 2.90 -14.67 0.78
CA PHE A 131 1.90 -15.53 1.40
C PHE A 131 0.67 -15.65 0.53
N GLU A 132 0.14 -16.87 0.43
CA GLU A 132 -1.20 -17.13 -0.06
C GLU A 132 -2.01 -17.86 1.01
N ASN A 133 -3.25 -17.42 1.22
CA ASN A 133 -4.16 -18.08 2.15
C ASN A 133 -5.63 -17.73 1.86
N VAL A 134 -6.57 -18.28 2.63
CA VAL A 134 -8.01 -18.03 2.47
C VAL A 134 -8.39 -16.55 2.65
N ALA A 135 -9.58 -16.16 2.16
CA ALA A 135 -10.06 -14.77 2.21
C ALA A 135 -10.14 -14.17 3.63
N ALA A 136 -10.42 -14.98 4.64
CA ALA A 136 -10.54 -14.51 6.03
C ALA A 136 -9.17 -14.37 6.75
N PHE A 137 -8.07 -14.77 6.11
CA PHE A 137 -6.75 -14.90 6.71
C PHE A 137 -6.29 -13.64 7.46
N TRP A 138 -6.37 -12.47 6.82
CA TRP A 138 -5.79 -11.24 7.35
C TRP A 138 -6.37 -10.82 8.71
N LYS A 139 -7.68 -11.04 8.89
CA LYS A 139 -8.44 -10.68 10.11
C LYS A 139 -8.60 -11.84 11.09
N THR A 140 -8.00 -13.00 10.78
CA THR A 140 -8.11 -14.18 11.64
C THR A 140 -7.17 -14.03 12.82
N GLY A 141 -7.62 -14.42 14.02
CA GLY A 141 -6.79 -14.40 15.23
C GLY A 141 -5.74 -15.50 15.26
N CYS A 142 -4.52 -15.16 15.66
CA CYS A 142 -3.42 -16.06 16.00
C CYS A 142 -2.80 -15.68 17.34
N VAL A 143 -1.90 -16.52 17.85
CA VAL A 143 -1.19 -16.27 19.11
C VAL A 143 0.17 -15.62 18.82
N ASN A 144 0.41 -14.43 19.37
CA ASN A 144 1.69 -13.74 19.24
C ASN A 144 2.76 -14.32 20.20
N LYS A 145 3.96 -13.70 20.26
CA LYS A 145 5.05 -14.11 21.16
C LYS A 145 4.68 -13.99 22.65
N ASN A 146 3.79 -13.08 23.00
CA ASN A 146 3.34 -12.82 24.37
C ASN A 146 2.14 -13.69 24.78
N LYS A 147 1.76 -14.67 23.96
CA LYS A 147 0.57 -15.52 24.14
C LYS A 147 -0.77 -14.78 24.05
N GLU A 148 -0.79 -13.61 23.45
CA GLU A 148 -2.00 -12.81 23.23
C GLU A 148 -2.63 -13.17 21.88
N ILE A 149 -3.96 -13.07 21.81
CA ILE A 149 -4.68 -13.25 20.56
C ILE A 149 -4.67 -11.93 19.79
N VAL A 150 -4.03 -11.93 18.63
CA VAL A 150 -3.95 -10.79 17.72
C VAL A 150 -4.38 -11.21 16.32
N GLU A 151 -4.82 -10.28 15.47
CA GLU A 151 -5.04 -10.58 14.06
C GLU A 151 -3.72 -10.93 13.37
N ILE A 152 -3.74 -11.95 12.50
CA ILE A 152 -2.57 -12.41 11.74
C ILE A 152 -1.97 -11.25 10.93
N GLY A 153 -2.82 -10.42 10.31
CA GLY A 153 -2.38 -9.25 9.56
C GLY A 153 -1.59 -8.25 10.41
N SER A 154 -2.05 -7.98 11.64
CA SER A 154 -1.33 -7.14 12.60
C SER A 154 0.00 -7.77 13.00
N MET A 155 0.02 -9.07 13.33
CA MET A 155 1.27 -9.77 13.69
C MET A 155 2.31 -9.73 12.57
N ILE A 156 1.91 -10.03 11.32
CA ILE A 156 2.80 -9.97 10.15
C ILE A 156 3.33 -8.55 9.98
N THR A 157 2.46 -7.55 10.11
CA THR A 157 2.84 -6.15 9.93
C THR A 157 3.82 -5.71 11.01
N ASP A 158 3.51 -5.95 12.29
CA ASP A 158 4.36 -5.52 13.40
C ASP A 158 5.74 -6.19 13.41
N GLU A 159 5.80 -7.48 13.04
CA GLU A 159 7.06 -8.24 13.05
C GLU A 159 7.97 -7.96 11.85
N LEU A 160 7.40 -7.49 10.71
CA LEU A 160 8.12 -7.35 9.44
C LEU A 160 8.15 -5.90 8.89
N LYS A 161 7.36 -4.95 9.41
CA LYS A 161 7.25 -3.59 8.86
C LYS A 161 8.57 -2.83 8.83
N ASP A 162 9.51 -3.10 9.74
CA ASP A 162 10.79 -2.40 9.77
C ASP A 162 11.72 -2.83 8.62
N GLN A 163 11.53 -4.04 8.10
CA GLN A 163 12.37 -4.61 7.04
C GLN A 163 11.67 -4.62 5.68
N TYR A 164 10.34 -4.77 5.65
CA TYR A 164 9.56 -4.93 4.42
C TYR A 164 8.48 -3.86 4.28
N LEU A 165 8.29 -3.40 3.05
CA LEU A 165 7.00 -2.85 2.62
C LEU A 165 6.06 -4.01 2.37
N ILE A 166 4.85 -3.97 2.93
CA ILE A 166 3.89 -5.07 2.88
C ILE A 166 2.59 -4.59 2.26
N HIS A 167 2.08 -5.35 1.30
CA HIS A 167 0.75 -5.17 0.74
C HIS A 167 -0.03 -6.47 0.84
N HIS A 168 -1.31 -6.38 1.17
CA HIS A 168 -2.23 -7.51 1.12
C HIS A 168 -3.46 -7.15 0.30
N GLN A 169 -4.02 -8.14 -0.38
CA GLN A 169 -5.27 -7.99 -1.12
C GLN A 169 -6.06 -9.29 -1.12
N VAL A 170 -7.37 -9.19 -0.89
CA VAL A 170 -8.31 -10.30 -1.11
C VAL A 170 -8.78 -10.23 -2.55
N ILE A 171 -8.46 -11.26 -3.34
CA ILE A 171 -8.79 -11.34 -4.76
C ILE A 171 -9.42 -12.69 -5.10
N ASN A 172 -10.27 -12.74 -6.12
CA ASN A 172 -10.75 -13.99 -6.68
C ASN A 172 -9.90 -14.38 -7.89
N PHE A 173 -9.17 -15.48 -7.80
CA PHE A 173 -8.22 -15.90 -8.84
C PHE A 173 -8.84 -16.09 -10.23
N LYS A 174 -10.16 -16.29 -10.36
CA LYS A 174 -10.84 -16.30 -11.68
C LYS A 174 -10.60 -15.03 -12.49
N ASN A 175 -10.35 -13.92 -11.79
CA ASN A 175 -10.10 -12.60 -12.37
C ASN A 175 -8.60 -12.30 -12.52
N TYR A 176 -7.72 -13.28 -12.32
CA TYR A 176 -6.28 -13.10 -12.32
C TYR A 176 -5.56 -14.27 -13.01
N GLY A 177 -6.23 -14.89 -13.98
CA GLY A 177 -5.67 -15.95 -14.82
C GLY A 177 -5.95 -17.38 -14.34
N SER A 178 -6.68 -17.61 -13.24
CA SER A 178 -7.22 -18.94 -12.93
C SER A 178 -8.50 -19.18 -13.71
N ASN A 179 -8.79 -20.46 -14.02
CA ASN A 179 -10.02 -20.86 -14.69
C ASN A 179 -11.15 -21.23 -13.72
N SER A 180 -10.91 -21.12 -12.40
CA SER A 180 -11.87 -21.44 -11.35
C SER A 180 -12.01 -20.30 -10.34
N SER A 181 -13.24 -20.15 -9.80
CA SER A 181 -13.57 -19.19 -8.76
C SER A 181 -12.90 -19.60 -7.44
N ARG A 182 -11.95 -18.81 -6.96
CA ARG A 182 -11.21 -19.08 -5.72
C ARG A 182 -10.77 -17.77 -5.09
N THR A 183 -11.50 -17.32 -4.06
CA THR A 183 -11.15 -16.10 -3.31
C THR A 183 -10.06 -16.39 -2.29
N ARG A 184 -8.97 -15.64 -2.37
CA ARG A 184 -7.76 -15.80 -1.54
C ARG A 184 -7.19 -14.45 -1.15
N THR A 185 -6.53 -14.43 -0.01
CA THR A 185 -5.67 -13.33 0.41
C THR A 185 -4.27 -13.62 -0.12
N LEU A 186 -3.73 -12.71 -0.91
CA LEU A 186 -2.30 -12.66 -1.20
C LEU A 186 -1.68 -11.56 -0.34
N VAL A 187 -0.50 -11.86 0.21
CA VAL A 187 0.34 -10.89 0.91
C VAL A 187 1.71 -10.93 0.26
N ILE A 188 2.19 -9.78 -0.19
CA ILE A 188 3.53 -9.64 -0.76
C ILE A 188 4.30 -8.65 0.10
N GLY A 189 5.52 -9.03 0.47
CA GLY A 189 6.48 -8.14 1.11
C GLY A 189 7.68 -7.91 0.22
N VAL A 190 8.13 -6.67 0.12
CA VAL A 190 9.33 -6.26 -0.60
C VAL A 190 10.27 -5.61 0.40
N ASP A 191 11.52 -6.08 0.47
CA ASP A 191 12.54 -5.49 1.33
C ASP A 191 12.65 -3.98 1.05
N ARG A 192 12.71 -3.15 2.10
CA ARG A 192 12.73 -1.69 1.98
C ARG A 192 13.89 -1.16 1.15
N SER A 193 15.01 -1.86 1.03
CA SER A 193 16.12 -1.50 0.13
C SER A 193 15.71 -1.53 -1.36
N TYR A 194 14.65 -2.27 -1.71
CA TYR A 194 14.10 -2.35 -3.07
C TYR A 194 12.93 -1.39 -3.31
N SER A 195 12.52 -0.61 -2.30
CA SER A 195 11.35 0.30 -2.37
C SER A 195 11.42 1.34 -3.49
N ASN A 196 12.63 1.73 -3.90
CA ASN A 196 12.84 2.64 -5.03
C ASN A 196 12.64 1.97 -6.40
N GLN A 197 12.67 0.64 -6.49
CA GLN A 197 12.49 -0.10 -7.75
C GLN A 197 11.06 -0.62 -7.89
N VAL A 198 10.60 -1.34 -6.87
CA VAL A 198 9.29 -1.97 -6.86
C VAL A 198 8.62 -1.78 -5.52
N VAL A 199 7.31 -1.63 -5.54
CA VAL A 199 6.47 -1.77 -4.36
C VAL A 199 5.57 -3.01 -4.47
N PRO A 200 5.16 -3.62 -3.35
CA PRO A 200 4.53 -4.93 -3.36
C PRO A 200 3.28 -5.07 -4.26
N PHE A 201 2.48 -4.00 -4.42
CA PHE A 201 1.28 -4.06 -5.26
C PHE A 201 1.59 -4.30 -6.75
N GLU A 202 2.76 -3.84 -7.23
CA GLU A 202 3.17 -4.03 -8.63
C GLU A 202 3.42 -5.52 -8.94
N LEU A 203 3.78 -6.30 -7.92
CA LEU A 203 4.02 -7.74 -8.00
C LEU A 203 2.74 -8.58 -7.94
N MET A 204 1.60 -7.97 -7.61
CA MET A 204 0.31 -8.67 -7.60
C MET A 204 -0.06 -9.13 -9.03
N PRO A 205 -0.70 -10.30 -9.21
CA PRO A 205 -1.22 -10.76 -10.50
C PRO A 205 -2.08 -9.71 -11.19
N ASP A 206 -2.13 -9.71 -12.52
CA ASP A 206 -2.89 -8.73 -13.28
C ASP A 206 -4.31 -9.16 -13.53
N TYR A 207 -5.22 -8.18 -13.58
CA TYR A 207 -6.62 -8.44 -13.78
C TYR A 207 -6.85 -9.02 -15.17
N THR A 208 -7.68 -10.05 -15.24
CA THR A 208 -8.12 -10.71 -16.47
C THR A 208 -9.61 -10.99 -16.34
N LYS A 209 -10.34 -10.92 -17.45
CA LYS A 209 -11.74 -11.31 -17.47
C LYS A 209 -11.84 -12.83 -17.26
N GLU A 210 -12.80 -13.27 -16.44
CA GLU A 210 -13.03 -14.70 -16.23
C GLU A 210 -13.46 -15.42 -17.53
N LYS A 211 -13.16 -16.72 -17.59
CA LYS A 211 -13.66 -17.64 -18.61
C LYS A 211 -14.89 -18.40 -18.10
N THR A 212 -15.79 -18.78 -19.01
CA THR A 212 -16.88 -19.70 -18.68
C THR A 212 -16.35 -21.12 -18.53
N LEU A 213 -17.06 -21.99 -17.81
CA LEU A 213 -16.71 -23.40 -17.67
C LEU A 213 -16.66 -24.09 -19.05
N TYR A 214 -17.53 -23.68 -19.99
CA TYR A 214 -17.50 -24.16 -21.37
C TYR A 214 -16.18 -23.82 -22.07
N ASP A 215 -15.71 -22.58 -21.97
CA ASP A 215 -14.43 -22.16 -22.58
C ASP A 215 -13.24 -22.97 -22.04
N VAL A 216 -13.35 -23.45 -20.79
CA VAL A 216 -12.29 -24.22 -20.12
C VAL A 216 -12.35 -25.69 -20.54
N VAL A 217 -13.49 -26.37 -20.36
CA VAL A 217 -13.57 -27.85 -20.51
C VAL A 217 -14.64 -28.33 -21.49
N GLY A 218 -15.48 -27.45 -22.05
CA GLY A 218 -16.64 -27.84 -22.86
C GLY A 218 -16.32 -28.52 -24.19
N HIS A 219 -15.07 -28.44 -24.64
CA HIS A 219 -14.55 -29.10 -25.84
C HIS A 219 -14.00 -30.52 -25.58
N MET A 220 -13.94 -30.95 -24.31
CA MET A 220 -13.43 -32.26 -23.94
C MET A 220 -14.44 -33.37 -24.27
N LYS A 221 -13.94 -34.59 -24.51
CA LYS A 221 -14.80 -35.73 -24.85
C LYS A 221 -15.67 -36.13 -23.66
N SER A 222 -16.85 -36.65 -23.94
CA SER A 222 -17.69 -37.24 -22.90
C SER A 222 -17.06 -38.55 -22.38
N LEU A 223 -17.27 -38.84 -21.10
CA LEU A 223 -16.81 -40.07 -20.46
C LEU A 223 -17.97 -40.82 -19.79
N ASP A 224 -18.09 -42.10 -20.11
CA ASP A 224 -18.96 -43.07 -19.45
C ASP A 224 -18.40 -43.54 -18.11
N TRP A 225 -19.24 -44.23 -17.34
CA TRP A 225 -18.86 -44.79 -16.04
C TRP A 225 -17.65 -45.73 -16.16
N ASN A 226 -16.57 -45.40 -15.43
CA ASN A 226 -15.30 -46.16 -15.42
C ASN A 226 -14.53 -46.12 -16.77
N GLN A 227 -14.80 -45.13 -17.62
CA GLN A 227 -14.06 -44.90 -18.86
C GLN A 227 -12.80 -44.04 -18.62
N TYR A 228 -11.77 -44.33 -19.41
CA TYR A 228 -10.59 -43.49 -19.62
C TYR A 228 -10.61 -43.01 -21.07
N ASP A 229 -10.21 -41.77 -21.32
CA ASP A 229 -9.92 -41.36 -22.69
C ASP A 229 -8.72 -42.14 -23.24
N LEU A 230 -8.76 -42.42 -24.55
CA LEU A 230 -7.73 -43.18 -25.25
C LEU A 230 -6.39 -42.42 -25.32
N ASN A 231 -6.45 -41.09 -25.38
CA ASN A 231 -5.29 -40.22 -25.61
C ASN A 231 -4.90 -39.39 -24.39
N ASP A 232 -5.63 -39.52 -23.27
CA ASP A 232 -5.32 -38.82 -22.03
C ASP A 232 -5.73 -39.62 -20.79
N PHE A 233 -4.77 -40.32 -20.19
CA PHE A 233 -4.92 -41.06 -18.94
C PHE A 233 -5.56 -40.23 -17.82
N TYR A 234 -5.25 -38.94 -17.73
CA TYR A 234 -5.78 -38.05 -16.70
C TYR A 234 -7.20 -37.57 -17.01
N HIS A 235 -7.69 -37.74 -18.23
CA HIS A 235 -9.11 -37.58 -18.55
C HIS A 235 -9.87 -38.86 -18.16
N SER A 236 -9.91 -39.05 -16.84
CA SER A 236 -10.59 -40.14 -16.12
C SER A 236 -11.07 -39.60 -14.77
N PHE A 237 -12.07 -40.25 -14.18
CA PHE A 237 -12.70 -39.77 -12.96
C PHE A 237 -12.89 -40.86 -11.89
N ARG A 238 -13.10 -40.42 -10.65
CA ARG A 238 -13.33 -41.34 -9.52
C ARG A 238 -14.68 -42.02 -9.70
N THR A 239 -14.66 -43.34 -9.84
CA THR A 239 -15.90 -44.12 -9.88
C THR A 239 -16.67 -44.02 -8.57
N TYR A 240 -17.99 -43.99 -8.68
CA TYR A 240 -18.93 -44.06 -7.58
C TYR A 240 -19.80 -45.34 -7.71
N PRO A 241 -20.42 -45.83 -6.62
CA PRO A 241 -21.34 -46.98 -6.69
C PRO A 241 -22.40 -46.84 -7.79
N LYS A 242 -22.52 -47.83 -8.70
CA LYS A 242 -23.38 -47.73 -9.90
C LYS A 242 -24.83 -47.34 -9.62
N HIS A 243 -25.41 -47.73 -8.49
CA HIS A 243 -26.79 -47.37 -8.13
C HIS A 243 -27.00 -45.85 -8.02
N MET A 244 -25.95 -45.08 -7.69
CA MET A 244 -26.04 -43.61 -7.59
C MET A 244 -26.20 -42.93 -8.96
N LEU A 245 -25.99 -43.65 -10.07
CA LEU A 245 -26.17 -43.14 -11.43
C LEU A 245 -27.61 -42.62 -11.61
N ALA A 246 -28.58 -43.37 -11.10
CA ALA A 246 -30.00 -43.02 -11.18
C ALA A 246 -30.31 -41.66 -10.52
N TRP A 247 -29.49 -41.22 -9.56
CA TRP A 247 -29.71 -39.96 -8.86
C TRP A 247 -29.40 -38.73 -9.73
N ILE A 248 -28.52 -38.88 -10.71
CA ILE A 248 -27.99 -37.75 -11.49
C ILE A 248 -28.29 -37.85 -12.99
N LYS A 249 -28.68 -39.02 -13.49
CA LYS A 249 -28.85 -39.32 -14.91
C LYS A 249 -29.69 -38.28 -15.66
N ASP A 250 -30.83 -37.91 -15.08
CA ASP A 250 -31.83 -37.06 -15.75
C ASP A 250 -31.79 -35.59 -15.28
N LEU A 251 -30.82 -35.23 -14.44
CA LEU A 251 -30.64 -33.84 -13.99
C LEU A 251 -30.18 -32.96 -15.15
N LYS A 252 -30.71 -31.74 -15.22
CA LYS A 252 -30.21 -30.67 -16.08
C LYS A 252 -29.15 -29.83 -15.37
N GLN A 253 -28.43 -29.00 -16.13
CA GLN A 253 -27.46 -28.06 -15.57
C GLN A 253 -28.12 -27.18 -14.49
N GLY A 254 -27.52 -27.15 -13.30
CA GLY A 254 -28.03 -26.40 -12.15
C GLY A 254 -29.03 -27.15 -11.26
N GLU A 255 -29.56 -28.30 -11.69
CA GLU A 255 -30.48 -29.11 -10.87
C GLU A 255 -29.72 -29.98 -9.86
N SER A 256 -30.34 -30.19 -8.69
CA SER A 256 -29.84 -31.07 -7.64
C SER A 256 -30.53 -32.43 -7.67
N ALA A 257 -29.80 -33.49 -7.34
CA ALA A 257 -30.40 -34.81 -7.14
C ALA A 257 -31.46 -34.85 -6.02
N PHE A 258 -31.46 -33.86 -5.11
CA PHE A 258 -32.50 -33.72 -4.09
C PHE A 258 -33.82 -33.17 -4.64
N ASP A 259 -33.82 -32.58 -5.84
CA ASP A 259 -35.00 -32.00 -6.50
C ASP A 259 -35.83 -33.05 -7.25
N ASN A 260 -35.34 -34.29 -7.34
CA ASN A 260 -36.08 -35.41 -7.92
C ASN A 260 -37.43 -35.59 -7.22
N LYS A 261 -38.50 -35.87 -7.99
CA LYS A 261 -39.84 -36.11 -7.42
C LYS A 261 -39.95 -37.47 -6.71
N ASP A 262 -39.31 -38.49 -7.27
CA ASP A 262 -39.25 -39.83 -6.69
C ASP A 262 -38.12 -39.91 -5.64
N ASP A 263 -38.46 -40.34 -4.43
CA ASP A 263 -37.52 -40.51 -3.33
C ASP A 263 -36.46 -41.58 -3.61
N ASN A 264 -36.73 -42.56 -4.48
CA ASN A 264 -35.75 -43.55 -4.93
C ASN A 264 -34.63 -42.94 -5.79
N LEU A 265 -34.90 -41.79 -6.42
CA LEU A 265 -33.94 -41.05 -7.25
C LEU A 265 -33.20 -39.99 -6.43
N LYS A 266 -33.57 -39.77 -5.17
CA LYS A 266 -32.81 -38.87 -4.28
C LYS A 266 -31.59 -39.57 -3.70
N PRO A 267 -30.51 -38.85 -3.34
CA PRO A 267 -29.40 -39.43 -2.60
C PRO A 267 -29.88 -40.04 -1.28
N HIS A 268 -29.77 -41.35 -1.13
CA HIS A 268 -30.30 -42.08 0.04
C HIS A 268 -29.35 -43.19 0.51
N LYS A 269 -29.69 -43.79 1.65
CA LYS A 269 -29.11 -45.03 2.18
C LYS A 269 -30.23 -46.00 2.55
N ILE A 270 -29.94 -47.29 2.50
CA ILE A 270 -30.82 -48.33 3.03
C ILE A 270 -30.35 -48.65 4.44
N VAL A 271 -31.19 -48.41 5.45
CA VAL A 271 -30.93 -48.73 6.87
C VAL A 271 -32.09 -49.62 7.33
N ASP A 272 -31.79 -50.83 7.77
CA ASP A 272 -32.78 -51.83 8.19
C ASP A 272 -33.90 -52.09 7.17
N GLY A 273 -33.52 -52.17 5.87
CA GLY A 273 -34.45 -52.37 4.77
C GLY A 273 -35.30 -51.14 4.40
N LYS A 274 -35.14 -50.01 5.10
CA LYS A 274 -35.88 -48.76 4.84
C LYS A 274 -35.00 -47.74 4.12
N LEU A 275 -35.62 -47.03 3.16
CA LEU A 275 -34.99 -45.92 2.46
C LEU A 275 -34.91 -44.70 3.38
N VAL A 276 -33.69 -44.21 3.62
CA VAL A 276 -33.41 -43.00 4.41
C VAL A 276 -32.70 -42.00 3.52
N ILE A 277 -33.39 -40.90 3.17
CA ILE A 277 -32.84 -39.83 2.35
C ILE A 277 -31.69 -39.13 3.10
N ASN A 278 -30.59 -38.89 2.41
CA ASN A 278 -29.45 -38.16 2.97
C ASN A 278 -29.87 -36.72 3.30
N LYS A 279 -29.33 -36.15 4.37
CA LYS A 279 -29.62 -34.74 4.70
C LYS A 279 -28.99 -33.82 3.66
N SER A 280 -29.82 -32.98 3.03
CA SER A 280 -29.36 -31.86 2.20
C SER A 280 -28.78 -30.75 3.09
N LYS A 281 -27.55 -30.97 3.56
CA LYS A 281 -26.77 -30.00 4.34
C LYS A 281 -25.71 -29.37 3.44
N ASN A 282 -25.68 -28.04 3.37
CA ASN A 282 -24.86 -27.20 2.49
C ASN A 282 -25.39 -27.15 1.05
N ALA A 283 -25.50 -25.94 0.49
CA ALA A 283 -25.86 -25.71 -0.90
C ALA A 283 -24.88 -26.42 -1.86
N ASP A 284 -25.40 -26.81 -3.03
CA ASP A 284 -24.65 -27.32 -4.21
C ASP A 284 -24.09 -28.75 -4.14
N LYS A 285 -24.54 -29.57 -3.19
CA LYS A 285 -24.25 -31.02 -3.19
C LYS A 285 -25.13 -31.75 -4.19
N TYR A 286 -24.55 -32.71 -4.90
CA TYR A 286 -25.23 -33.45 -5.95
C TYR A 286 -25.88 -32.57 -7.02
N THR A 287 -25.30 -31.39 -7.29
CA THR A 287 -25.81 -30.42 -8.25
C THR A 287 -24.94 -30.37 -9.49
N ARG A 288 -25.54 -30.47 -10.68
CA ARG A 288 -24.82 -30.30 -11.95
C ARG A 288 -24.31 -28.88 -12.10
N GLN A 289 -23.06 -28.73 -12.53
CA GLN A 289 -22.50 -27.43 -12.84
C GLN A 289 -23.07 -26.86 -14.15
N ILE A 290 -22.86 -25.56 -14.37
CA ILE A 290 -23.46 -24.82 -15.50
C ILE A 290 -22.34 -24.30 -16.40
N TYR A 291 -22.40 -24.63 -17.70
CA TYR A 291 -21.38 -24.29 -18.68
C TYR A 291 -21.20 -22.78 -18.87
N SER A 292 -22.28 -22.01 -18.84
CA SER A 292 -22.25 -20.54 -19.01
C SER A 292 -21.73 -19.79 -17.79
N LYS A 293 -21.49 -20.47 -16.66
CA LYS A 293 -20.92 -19.88 -15.45
C LYS A 293 -19.42 -20.19 -15.35
N VAL A 294 -18.70 -19.44 -14.54
CA VAL A 294 -17.28 -19.73 -14.22
C VAL A 294 -17.17 -21.06 -13.49
N ALA A 295 -16.08 -21.80 -13.72
CA ALA A 295 -15.85 -23.03 -12.99
C ALA A 295 -15.81 -22.77 -11.46
N PRO A 296 -16.40 -23.67 -10.66
CA PRO A 296 -16.48 -23.52 -9.21
C PRO A 296 -15.10 -23.68 -8.55
N CYS A 297 -15.03 -23.36 -7.26
CA CYS A 297 -13.84 -23.61 -6.45
C CYS A 297 -13.52 -25.12 -6.41
N VAL A 298 -12.29 -25.51 -6.76
CA VAL A 298 -11.85 -26.91 -6.64
C VAL A 298 -11.48 -27.21 -5.19
N HIS A 299 -12.23 -28.11 -4.56
CA HIS A 299 -12.03 -28.57 -3.18
C HIS A 299 -11.21 -29.87 -3.11
N THR A 300 -10.76 -30.26 -1.92
CA THR A 300 -9.95 -31.48 -1.71
C THR A 300 -10.72 -32.78 -1.92
N ARG A 301 -12.04 -32.77 -1.69
CA ARG A 301 -12.96 -33.88 -2.00
C ARG A 301 -13.66 -33.70 -3.35
N ASN A 302 -12.92 -33.28 -4.37
CA ASN A 302 -13.42 -33.19 -5.75
C ASN A 302 -13.72 -34.56 -6.39
N ASP A 303 -13.44 -35.66 -5.66
CA ASP A 303 -13.69 -37.04 -6.05
C ASP A 303 -15.12 -37.52 -5.75
N GLN A 304 -15.88 -36.79 -4.92
CA GLN A 304 -17.19 -37.25 -4.42
C GLN A 304 -18.34 -36.40 -4.98
N MET A 305 -19.40 -37.07 -5.45
CA MET A 305 -20.68 -36.41 -5.82
C MET A 305 -21.36 -35.72 -4.62
N ALA A 306 -21.13 -36.25 -3.42
CA ALA A 306 -21.63 -35.69 -2.16
C ALA A 306 -20.90 -34.42 -1.71
N SER A 307 -19.81 -34.05 -2.39
CA SER A 307 -19.07 -32.81 -2.17
C SER A 307 -19.67 -31.69 -3.01
N GLN A 308 -19.34 -30.46 -2.68
CA GLN A 308 -19.86 -29.28 -3.35
C GLN A 308 -19.25 -29.12 -4.74
N ASN A 309 -20.08 -28.80 -5.72
CA ASN A 309 -19.67 -28.35 -7.04
C ASN A 309 -18.80 -29.34 -7.84
N THR A 310 -19.04 -30.65 -7.70
CA THR A 310 -18.20 -31.68 -8.33
C THR A 310 -18.78 -32.31 -9.59
N ILE A 311 -20.09 -32.22 -9.82
CA ILE A 311 -20.78 -32.95 -10.90
C ILE A 311 -20.66 -32.22 -12.24
N HIS A 312 -20.25 -32.96 -13.28
CA HIS A 312 -20.09 -32.46 -14.64
C HIS A 312 -21.40 -31.86 -15.20
N PRO A 313 -21.35 -30.79 -16.02
CA PRO A 313 -22.57 -30.15 -16.55
C PRO A 313 -23.49 -31.07 -17.34
N VAL A 314 -22.93 -32.09 -18.01
CA VAL A 314 -23.69 -33.00 -18.90
C VAL A 314 -23.47 -34.47 -18.53
N ASP A 315 -22.24 -34.85 -18.23
CA ASP A 315 -21.88 -36.26 -18.04
C ASP A 315 -22.28 -36.74 -16.64
N ASN A 316 -22.59 -38.03 -16.50
CA ASN A 316 -23.00 -38.63 -15.23
C ASN A 316 -21.80 -38.94 -14.33
N ARG A 317 -21.03 -37.92 -13.96
CA ARG A 317 -19.76 -38.09 -13.24
C ARG A 317 -19.33 -36.84 -12.52
N VAL A 318 -18.31 -36.99 -11.67
CA VAL A 318 -17.52 -35.86 -11.22
C VAL A 318 -16.52 -35.41 -12.30
N PHE A 319 -15.93 -34.23 -12.14
CA PHE A 319 -14.84 -33.80 -13.01
C PHE A 319 -13.64 -34.78 -12.96
N SER A 320 -13.10 -35.03 -14.15
CA SER A 320 -11.88 -35.79 -14.38
C SER A 320 -10.64 -35.06 -13.86
N ILE A 321 -9.52 -35.77 -13.68
CA ILE A 321 -8.27 -35.14 -13.23
C ILE A 321 -7.82 -34.07 -14.23
N ARG A 322 -7.92 -34.31 -15.54
CA ARG A 322 -7.54 -33.34 -16.58
C ARG A 322 -8.40 -32.07 -16.54
N GLU A 323 -9.71 -32.21 -16.39
CA GLU A 323 -10.61 -31.04 -16.27
C GLU A 323 -10.23 -30.20 -15.05
N LEU A 324 -9.96 -30.84 -13.91
CA LEU A 324 -9.51 -30.16 -12.70
C LEU A 324 -8.13 -29.49 -12.90
N MET A 325 -7.21 -30.12 -13.62
CA MET A 325 -5.94 -29.51 -14.01
C MET A 325 -6.16 -28.25 -14.84
N GLN A 326 -7.06 -28.27 -15.82
CA GLN A 326 -7.39 -27.09 -16.63
C GLN A 326 -8.05 -25.99 -15.79
N MET A 327 -8.96 -26.33 -14.88
CA MET A 327 -9.59 -25.38 -13.93
C MET A 327 -8.58 -24.71 -13.00
N MET A 328 -7.53 -25.44 -12.61
CA MET A 328 -6.44 -24.97 -11.75
C MET A 328 -5.22 -24.48 -12.54
N THR A 329 -5.32 -24.35 -13.86
CA THR A 329 -4.26 -23.89 -14.78
C THR A 329 -2.95 -24.66 -14.68
N ILE A 330 -3.03 -25.94 -14.33
CA ILE A 330 -1.89 -26.83 -14.22
C ILE A 330 -1.44 -27.21 -15.64
N PRO A 331 -0.21 -26.90 -16.05
CA PRO A 331 0.25 -27.13 -17.40
C PRO A 331 0.45 -28.62 -17.67
N ASN A 332 0.35 -29.03 -18.94
CA ASN A 332 0.57 -30.42 -19.36
C ASN A 332 1.99 -30.92 -19.09
N SER A 333 2.96 -30.00 -18.93
CA SER A 333 4.33 -30.32 -18.56
C SER A 333 4.49 -30.74 -17.09
N PHE A 334 3.50 -30.49 -16.23
CA PHE A 334 3.50 -30.93 -14.83
C PHE A 334 3.18 -32.42 -14.77
N LYS A 335 4.11 -33.20 -14.21
CA LYS A 335 3.98 -34.65 -14.08
C LYS A 335 3.44 -35.04 -12.72
N TRP A 336 2.41 -35.88 -12.67
CA TRP A 336 1.92 -36.45 -11.40
C TRP A 336 2.57 -37.78 -11.04
N LEU A 337 3.02 -38.52 -12.06
CA LEU A 337 3.60 -39.85 -11.95
C LEU A 337 4.96 -39.86 -12.64
N ASP A 338 5.81 -40.82 -12.27
CA ASP A 338 7.12 -41.04 -12.90
C ASP A 338 7.03 -41.78 -14.26
N TYR A 339 5.83 -41.77 -14.84
CA TYR A 339 5.54 -42.29 -16.17
C TYR A 339 5.21 -41.13 -17.10
N ASP A 340 5.61 -41.24 -18.36
CA ASP A 340 5.12 -40.30 -19.37
C ASP A 340 3.67 -40.60 -19.75
N LEU A 341 2.99 -39.61 -20.32
CA LEU A 341 1.59 -39.73 -20.72
C LEU A 341 1.40 -40.77 -21.84
N ALA A 342 2.38 -40.90 -22.74
CA ALA A 342 2.32 -41.83 -23.86
C ALA A 342 2.24 -43.28 -23.37
N TYR A 343 3.10 -43.66 -22.42
CA TYR A 343 3.08 -44.95 -21.75
C TYR A 343 1.75 -45.15 -21.01
N LEU A 344 1.31 -44.19 -20.21
CA LEU A 344 0.05 -44.30 -19.46
C LEU A 344 -1.16 -44.50 -20.37
N ASN A 345 -1.16 -43.90 -21.57
CA ASN A 345 -2.23 -44.04 -22.55
C ASN A 345 -2.26 -45.44 -23.18
N GLN A 346 -1.10 -46.09 -23.35
CA GLN A 346 -0.97 -47.43 -23.93
C GLN A 346 -1.35 -48.56 -22.98
N LEU A 347 -1.40 -48.29 -21.67
CA LEU A 347 -1.80 -49.27 -20.67
C LEU A 347 -3.20 -49.84 -20.92
N SER A 348 -3.38 -51.11 -20.59
CA SER A 348 -4.70 -51.73 -20.55
C SER A 348 -5.60 -51.06 -19.51
N GLN A 349 -6.92 -51.21 -19.64
CA GLN A 349 -7.86 -50.60 -18.72
C GLN A 349 -7.66 -51.09 -17.27
N GLU A 350 -7.31 -52.37 -17.07
CA GLU A 350 -7.04 -52.94 -15.74
C GLU A 350 -5.81 -52.30 -15.08
N GLU A 351 -4.73 -52.11 -15.83
CA GLU A 351 -3.52 -51.44 -15.37
C GLU A 351 -3.79 -49.97 -15.04
N LYS A 352 -4.56 -49.27 -15.89
CA LYS A 352 -4.97 -47.88 -15.63
C LYS A 352 -5.73 -47.77 -14.32
N ILE A 353 -6.71 -48.66 -14.08
CA ILE A 353 -7.48 -48.71 -12.84
C ILE A 353 -6.58 -48.98 -11.63
N LYS A 354 -5.63 -49.92 -11.75
CA LYS A 354 -4.70 -50.26 -10.66
C LYS A 354 -3.85 -49.06 -10.25
N ILE A 355 -3.31 -48.32 -11.22
CA ILE A 355 -2.53 -47.10 -10.97
C ILE A 355 -3.41 -46.01 -10.35
N SER A 356 -4.57 -45.72 -10.94
CA SER A 356 -5.48 -44.69 -10.43
C SER A 356 -5.95 -44.97 -9.00
N LYS A 357 -6.26 -46.22 -8.66
CA LYS A 357 -6.64 -46.60 -7.28
C LYS A 357 -5.58 -46.22 -6.25
N LYS A 358 -4.29 -46.30 -6.62
CA LYS A 358 -3.16 -45.96 -5.76
C LYS A 358 -2.93 -44.45 -5.67
N GLU A 359 -2.99 -43.74 -6.79
CA GLU A 359 -2.45 -42.37 -6.89
C GLU A 359 -3.51 -41.26 -6.97
N GLU A 360 -4.71 -41.56 -7.49
CA GLU A 360 -5.75 -40.56 -7.81
C GLU A 360 -6.12 -39.71 -6.59
N MET A 361 -6.30 -40.33 -5.41
CA MET A 361 -6.70 -39.59 -4.21
C MET A 361 -5.64 -38.56 -3.81
N ASN A 362 -4.36 -38.91 -3.91
CA ASN A 362 -3.27 -38.00 -3.61
C ASN A 362 -3.26 -36.84 -4.61
N ILE A 363 -3.38 -37.13 -5.91
CA ILE A 363 -3.46 -36.12 -6.98
C ILE A 363 -4.62 -35.14 -6.72
N ARG A 364 -5.82 -35.65 -6.52
CA ARG A 364 -7.03 -34.84 -6.30
C ARG A 364 -6.94 -33.95 -5.06
N GLN A 365 -6.41 -34.47 -3.95
CA GLN A 365 -6.18 -33.68 -2.74
C GLN A 365 -5.17 -32.55 -3.00
N CYS A 366 -4.06 -32.85 -3.68
CA CYS A 366 -3.06 -31.86 -4.03
C CYS A 366 -3.64 -30.76 -4.93
N ILE A 367 -4.46 -31.10 -5.92
CA ILE A 367 -5.14 -30.12 -6.78
C ILE A 367 -6.07 -29.21 -5.96
N GLY A 368 -6.88 -29.76 -5.04
CA GLY A 368 -7.80 -28.97 -4.23
C GLY A 368 -7.11 -27.99 -3.25
N GLU A 369 -5.95 -28.37 -2.74
CA GLU A 369 -5.14 -27.54 -1.84
C GLU A 369 -4.29 -26.51 -2.60
N ALA A 370 -3.90 -26.80 -3.84
CA ALA A 370 -2.97 -25.99 -4.60
C ALA A 370 -3.44 -24.54 -4.84
N VAL A 371 -2.44 -23.67 -4.99
CA VAL A 371 -2.59 -22.39 -5.69
C VAL A 371 -2.54 -22.66 -7.20
N PRO A 372 -3.46 -22.11 -8.01
CA PRO A 372 -3.38 -22.24 -9.46
C PRO A 372 -2.03 -21.77 -10.01
N THR A 373 -1.41 -22.56 -10.91
CA THR A 373 -0.05 -22.30 -11.38
C THR A 373 0.10 -20.93 -12.06
N SER A 374 -0.93 -20.44 -12.76
CA SER A 374 -0.91 -19.13 -13.43
C SER A 374 -0.73 -17.95 -12.47
N ILE A 375 -1.18 -18.06 -11.21
CA ILE A 375 -1.07 -16.99 -10.21
C ILE A 375 0.39 -16.80 -9.83
N PHE A 376 1.05 -17.87 -9.38
CA PHE A 376 2.46 -17.81 -8.99
C PHE A 376 3.39 -17.61 -10.19
N LYS A 377 3.03 -18.08 -11.39
CA LYS A 377 3.76 -17.77 -12.62
C LYS A 377 3.80 -16.26 -12.89
N GLN A 378 2.67 -15.56 -12.80
CA GLN A 378 2.62 -14.10 -13.00
C GLN A 378 3.48 -13.36 -11.97
N ILE A 379 3.37 -13.72 -10.69
CA ILE A 379 4.18 -13.14 -9.61
C ILE A 379 5.68 -13.38 -9.88
N ALA A 380 6.06 -14.61 -10.21
CA ALA A 380 7.43 -14.97 -10.53
C ALA A 380 7.99 -14.16 -11.71
N SER A 381 7.20 -14.02 -12.80
CA SER A 381 7.61 -13.26 -13.99
C SER A 381 7.91 -11.80 -13.66
N LYS A 382 7.04 -11.18 -12.85
CA LYS A 382 7.22 -9.80 -12.37
C LYS A 382 8.43 -9.66 -11.46
N ILE A 383 8.61 -10.59 -10.52
CA ILE A 383 9.78 -10.60 -9.63
C ILE A 383 11.07 -10.74 -10.44
N LYS A 384 11.13 -11.67 -11.41
CA LYS A 384 12.29 -11.88 -12.28
C LYS A 384 12.70 -10.60 -12.99
N LYS A 385 11.72 -9.86 -13.54
CA LYS A 385 11.96 -8.56 -14.16
C LYS A 385 12.58 -7.57 -13.18
N VAL A 386 12.01 -7.45 -11.97
CA VAL A 386 12.52 -6.53 -10.94
C VAL A 386 13.95 -6.86 -10.51
N VAL A 387 14.21 -8.12 -10.14
CA VAL A 387 15.52 -8.52 -9.61
C VAL A 387 16.61 -8.53 -10.67
N SER A 388 16.24 -8.48 -11.96
CA SER A 388 17.18 -8.31 -13.08
C SER A 388 17.63 -6.86 -13.31
N PHE A 389 16.90 -5.88 -12.77
CA PHE A 389 17.25 -4.47 -12.95
C PHE A 389 18.46 -4.06 -12.11
N SER A 390 19.26 -3.15 -12.64
CA SER A 390 20.38 -2.56 -11.91
C SER A 390 19.87 -1.59 -10.85
N GLN A 391 20.26 -1.79 -9.59
CA GLN A 391 19.96 -0.86 -8.51
C GLN A 391 20.89 0.36 -8.59
N LEU A 392 20.34 1.55 -8.85
CA LEU A 392 21.10 2.79 -8.81
C LEU A 392 20.80 3.59 -7.54
N THR A 393 21.86 4.06 -6.89
CA THR A 393 21.79 5.06 -5.82
C THR A 393 21.52 6.45 -6.37
N HIS A 394 21.05 7.38 -5.54
CA HIS A 394 20.88 8.79 -5.94
C HIS A 394 22.17 9.43 -6.46
N LYS A 395 23.33 9.04 -5.90
CA LYS A 395 24.63 9.51 -6.36
C LYS A 395 24.91 9.04 -7.79
N GLN A 396 24.72 7.74 -8.05
CA GLN A 396 24.90 7.16 -9.38
C GLN A 396 23.93 7.74 -10.40
N ILE A 397 22.68 8.02 -10.02
CA ILE A 397 21.72 8.70 -10.90
C ILE A 397 22.23 10.09 -11.31
N LYS A 398 22.77 10.86 -10.36
CA LYS A 398 23.33 12.19 -10.65
C LYS A 398 24.56 12.12 -11.56
N GLU A 399 25.47 11.18 -11.30
CA GLU A 399 26.66 10.93 -12.13
C GLU A 399 26.27 10.49 -13.55
N LEU A 400 25.23 9.66 -13.66
CA LEU A 400 24.69 9.21 -14.95
C LEU A 400 24.12 10.39 -15.74
N ILE A 401 23.32 11.25 -15.09
CA ILE A 401 22.77 12.47 -15.70
C ILE A 401 23.89 13.38 -16.23
N GLU A 402 24.96 13.58 -15.45
CA GLU A 402 26.09 14.44 -15.83
C GLU A 402 26.92 13.84 -16.97
N SER A 403 27.27 12.55 -16.86
CA SER A 403 28.09 11.86 -17.86
C SER A 403 27.42 11.77 -19.23
N HIS A 404 26.10 11.60 -19.27
CA HIS A 404 25.33 11.50 -20.52
C HIS A 404 24.68 12.83 -20.93
N LYS A 405 24.92 13.92 -20.19
CA LYS A 405 24.34 15.26 -20.43
C LYS A 405 22.82 15.19 -20.61
N LEU A 406 22.14 14.53 -19.68
CA LEU A 406 20.70 14.25 -19.75
C LEU A 406 19.82 15.48 -19.49
N GLU A 407 20.41 16.62 -19.11
CA GLU A 407 19.74 17.92 -19.14
C GLU A 407 19.34 18.35 -20.57
N ASN A 408 19.97 17.78 -21.60
CA ASN A 408 19.52 17.94 -22.98
C ASN A 408 18.36 16.97 -23.27
N THR A 409 17.22 17.49 -23.71
CA THR A 409 16.01 16.70 -24.01
C THR A 409 16.29 15.54 -24.98
N ASN A 410 17.04 15.77 -26.06
CA ASN A 410 17.28 14.74 -27.07
C ASN A 410 18.16 13.61 -26.53
N ASN A 411 19.18 13.94 -25.74
CA ASN A 411 20.00 12.95 -25.05
C ASN A 411 19.17 12.12 -24.08
N LEU A 412 18.29 12.77 -23.32
CA LEU A 412 17.37 12.08 -22.40
C LEU A 412 16.43 11.13 -23.16
N LYS A 413 15.82 11.56 -24.27
CA LYS A 413 14.98 10.70 -25.13
C LYS A 413 15.73 9.45 -25.57
N GLN A 414 16.92 9.63 -26.16
CA GLN A 414 17.75 8.52 -26.64
C GLN A 414 18.16 7.59 -25.50
N PHE A 415 18.54 8.15 -24.36
CA PHE A 415 18.89 7.38 -23.17
C PHE A 415 17.71 6.52 -22.69
N LEU A 416 16.51 7.10 -22.60
CA LEU A 416 15.32 6.36 -22.19
C LEU A 416 15.04 5.18 -23.13
N TYR A 417 15.02 5.40 -24.45
CA TYR A 417 14.81 4.31 -25.43
C TYR A 417 15.83 3.18 -25.30
N ALA A 418 17.11 3.52 -25.14
CA ALA A 418 18.18 2.54 -25.03
C ALA A 418 18.11 1.72 -23.73
N ASN A 419 17.56 2.28 -22.65
CA ASN A 419 17.67 1.71 -21.30
C ASN A 419 16.34 1.24 -20.66
N LYS A 420 15.22 1.24 -21.39
CA LYS A 420 13.90 0.79 -20.89
C LYS A 420 13.90 -0.60 -20.24
N ASN A 421 14.74 -1.50 -20.74
CA ASN A 421 14.81 -2.89 -20.26
C ASN A 421 15.91 -3.11 -19.21
N GLN A 422 16.73 -2.10 -18.94
CA GLN A 422 17.85 -2.18 -17.99
C GLN A 422 17.49 -1.58 -16.62
N TYR A 423 16.63 -0.57 -16.61
CA TYR A 423 16.21 0.12 -15.39
C TYR A 423 14.71 -0.02 -15.14
N SER A 424 14.35 0.03 -13.86
CA SER A 424 12.94 0.07 -13.47
C SER A 424 12.29 1.38 -13.93
N LEU A 425 10.97 1.35 -14.15
CA LEU A 425 10.17 2.54 -14.46
C LEU A 425 10.41 3.66 -13.44
N SER A 426 10.49 3.30 -12.15
CA SER A 426 10.79 4.24 -11.06
C SER A 426 12.15 4.93 -11.22
N THR A 427 13.18 4.16 -11.57
CA THR A 427 14.54 4.70 -11.80
C THR A 427 14.54 5.66 -12.98
N LEU A 428 13.85 5.32 -14.07
CA LEU A 428 13.74 6.19 -15.24
C LEU A 428 12.95 7.46 -14.93
N SER A 429 11.85 7.36 -14.19
CA SER A 429 11.07 8.50 -13.69
C SER A 429 11.93 9.42 -12.82
N MET A 430 12.74 8.87 -11.90
CA MET A 430 13.68 9.67 -11.11
C MET A 430 14.71 10.40 -11.99
N ILE A 431 15.26 9.74 -13.01
CA ILE A 431 16.21 10.36 -13.95
C ILE A 431 15.56 11.56 -14.65
N ILE A 432 14.31 11.42 -15.13
CA ILE A 432 13.55 12.51 -15.75
C ILE A 432 13.38 13.68 -14.78
N GLU A 433 12.90 13.42 -13.56
CA GLU A 433 12.67 14.47 -12.55
C GLU A 433 13.96 15.22 -12.17
N TYR A 434 15.06 14.50 -11.96
CA TYR A 434 16.34 15.15 -11.64
C TYR A 434 16.91 15.93 -12.82
N ALA A 435 16.83 15.40 -14.05
CA ALA A 435 17.25 16.11 -15.25
C ALA A 435 16.44 17.41 -15.41
N ASN A 436 15.12 17.34 -15.23
CA ASN A 436 14.22 18.50 -15.31
C ASN A 436 14.50 19.55 -14.22
N SER A 437 14.77 19.11 -12.98
CA SER A 437 15.11 20.03 -11.89
C SER A 437 16.39 20.82 -12.15
N LYS A 438 17.38 20.20 -12.79
CA LYS A 438 18.63 20.87 -13.18
C LYS A 438 18.38 21.93 -14.26
N ARG A 439 17.46 21.67 -15.20
CA ARG A 439 17.04 22.65 -16.22
C ARG A 439 16.36 23.88 -15.61
N THR A 440 15.45 23.66 -14.66
CA THR A 440 14.57 24.70 -14.11
C THR A 440 15.11 25.39 -12.85
N LYS A 441 16.25 24.92 -12.29
CA LYS A 441 16.84 25.37 -11.00
C LYS A 441 15.87 25.23 -9.81
N ASN A 442 14.86 24.39 -9.92
CA ASN A 442 13.89 24.12 -8.86
C ASN A 442 14.25 22.84 -8.08
N SER A 443 13.65 22.66 -6.91
CA SER A 443 13.75 21.37 -6.21
C SER A 443 12.98 20.29 -6.95
N ALA A 444 13.57 19.09 -7.07
CA ALA A 444 12.86 17.93 -7.62
C ALA A 444 11.80 17.45 -6.61
N TYR A 445 10.52 17.55 -6.96
CA TYR A 445 9.40 17.07 -6.14
C TYR A 445 9.00 15.65 -6.56
N PHE A 446 9.95 14.72 -6.47
CA PHE A 446 9.71 13.31 -6.78
C PHE A 446 8.84 12.66 -5.71
N THR A 447 7.60 12.31 -6.07
CA THR A 447 6.68 11.59 -5.18
C THR A 447 7.11 10.13 -5.05
N ASP A 448 7.57 9.75 -3.86
CA ASP A 448 8.06 8.40 -3.58
C ASP A 448 6.94 7.33 -3.71
N LYS A 449 7.28 6.15 -4.24
CA LYS A 449 6.32 5.04 -4.40
C LYS A 449 5.66 4.59 -3.08
N CYS A 450 6.34 4.72 -1.94
CA CYS A 450 5.79 4.40 -0.63
C CYS A 450 4.61 5.34 -0.24
N ILE A 451 4.73 6.61 -0.59
CA ILE A 451 3.67 7.61 -0.39
C ILE A 451 2.46 7.26 -1.26
N ILE A 452 2.72 7.01 -2.54
CA ILE A 452 1.68 6.65 -3.52
C ILE A 452 0.96 5.35 -3.10
N GLN A 453 1.68 4.36 -2.58
CA GLN A 453 1.09 3.14 -2.01
C GLN A 453 0.12 3.46 -0.86
N THR A 454 0.47 4.40 0.01
CA THR A 454 -0.39 4.81 1.13
C THR A 454 -1.64 5.52 0.63
N ILE A 455 -1.50 6.38 -0.39
CA ILE A 455 -2.63 7.02 -1.08
C ILE A 455 -3.53 5.96 -1.74
N PHE A 456 -2.95 5.03 -2.50
CA PHE A 456 -3.64 3.93 -3.18
C PHE A 456 -4.51 3.11 -2.23
N ASN A 457 -3.98 2.76 -1.05
CA ASN A 457 -4.68 1.97 -0.05
C ASN A 457 -5.92 2.69 0.54
N ASN A 458 -6.00 4.01 0.41
CA ASN A 458 -7.11 4.82 0.91
C ASN A 458 -7.91 5.50 -0.22
N LEU A 459 -7.55 5.25 -1.48
CA LEU A 459 -8.24 5.84 -2.61
C LEU A 459 -9.60 5.16 -2.82
N VAL A 460 -10.58 5.96 -3.22
CA VAL A 460 -11.97 5.54 -3.41
C VAL A 460 -12.13 4.52 -4.55
N ASP A 461 -12.97 3.51 -4.30
CA ASP A 461 -13.53 2.65 -5.35
C ASP A 461 -14.76 3.34 -5.95
N ILE A 462 -14.70 3.61 -7.25
CA ILE A 462 -15.75 4.35 -7.96
C ILE A 462 -16.74 3.33 -8.52
N ASP A 463 -18.01 3.39 -8.14
CA ASP A 463 -19.05 2.46 -8.61
C ASP A 463 -19.58 2.84 -10.00
N LYS A 464 -18.70 2.75 -11.00
CA LYS A 464 -18.99 2.89 -12.43
C LYS A 464 -18.16 1.92 -13.23
N GLU A 465 -18.67 1.46 -14.36
CA GLU A 465 -17.91 0.63 -15.31
C GLU A 465 -16.94 1.45 -16.16
N GLU A 466 -17.35 2.67 -16.52
CA GLU A 466 -16.55 3.63 -17.29
C GLU A 466 -16.31 4.88 -16.44
N ILE A 467 -15.04 5.27 -16.31
CA ILE A 467 -14.65 6.42 -15.47
C ILE A 467 -13.71 7.36 -16.22
N SER A 468 -13.71 8.62 -15.78
CA SER A 468 -12.85 9.70 -16.27
C SER A 468 -11.94 10.20 -15.16
N ILE A 469 -10.64 10.28 -15.45
CA ILE A 469 -9.61 10.67 -14.48
C ILE A 469 -8.75 11.77 -15.10
N ILE A 470 -8.38 12.78 -14.32
CA ILE A 470 -7.38 13.78 -14.70
C ILE A 470 -6.21 13.77 -13.73
N GLU A 471 -5.00 13.71 -14.28
CA GLU A 471 -3.78 14.07 -13.57
C GLU A 471 -3.28 15.43 -14.09
N PRO A 472 -3.41 16.52 -13.31
CA PRO A 472 -3.29 17.88 -13.81
C PRO A 472 -1.84 18.40 -13.95
N SER A 473 -0.85 17.67 -13.44
CA SER A 473 0.57 18.02 -13.47
C SER A 473 1.37 16.72 -13.43
N VAL A 474 1.35 15.98 -14.55
CA VAL A 474 1.75 14.57 -14.59
C VAL A 474 3.24 14.34 -14.34
N GLY A 475 4.12 15.26 -14.76
CA GLY A 475 5.56 15.07 -14.62
C GLY A 475 6.02 13.74 -15.23
N SER A 476 6.83 12.99 -14.50
CA SER A 476 7.28 11.65 -14.91
C SER A 476 6.21 10.53 -14.79
N GLY A 477 4.96 10.85 -14.46
CA GLY A 477 3.85 9.90 -14.45
C GLY A 477 3.80 8.94 -13.26
N ASN A 478 4.34 9.32 -12.10
CA ASN A 478 4.45 8.42 -10.95
C ASN A 478 3.08 7.89 -10.47
N PHE A 479 1.99 8.60 -10.79
CA PHE A 479 0.63 8.19 -10.45
C PHE A 479 0.04 7.14 -11.42
N LEU A 480 0.55 7.02 -12.66
CA LEU A 480 -0.06 6.14 -13.68
C LEU A 480 -0.08 4.65 -13.28
N PRO A 481 1.03 4.04 -12.81
CA PRO A 481 1.06 2.61 -12.50
C PRO A 481 0.05 2.20 -11.42
N PHE A 482 -0.21 3.07 -10.43
CA PHE A 482 -1.23 2.75 -9.43
C PHE A 482 -2.64 2.93 -9.99
N LEU A 483 -2.89 3.92 -10.86
CA LEU A 483 -4.20 4.11 -11.48
C LEU A 483 -4.56 2.89 -12.30
N PHE A 484 -3.59 2.42 -13.10
CA PHE A 484 -3.68 1.19 -13.88
C PHE A 484 -4.11 0.01 -13.01
N LYS A 485 -3.50 -0.15 -11.83
CA LYS A 485 -3.87 -1.23 -10.91
C LYS A 485 -5.22 -1.02 -10.24
N LYS A 486 -5.48 0.18 -9.71
CA LYS A 486 -6.68 0.49 -8.91
C LYS A 486 -7.95 0.28 -9.72
N TYR A 487 -7.91 0.67 -10.99
CA TYR A 487 -9.06 0.66 -11.89
C TYR A 487 -8.91 -0.37 -13.01
N ALA A 488 -8.10 -1.42 -12.80
CA ALA A 488 -7.92 -2.52 -13.76
C ALA A 488 -9.22 -3.31 -14.02
N ASN A 489 -10.15 -3.31 -13.07
CA ASN A 489 -11.45 -3.98 -13.17
C ASN A 489 -12.51 -3.17 -13.92
N LYS A 490 -12.18 -1.94 -14.36
CA LYS A 490 -13.11 -1.07 -15.08
C LYS A 490 -13.18 -1.49 -16.54
N LYS A 491 -14.37 -1.35 -17.13
CA LYS A 491 -14.58 -1.59 -18.55
C LYS A 491 -13.76 -0.60 -19.38
N GLN A 492 -13.76 0.67 -18.98
CA GLN A 492 -12.93 1.71 -19.60
C GLN A 492 -12.53 2.79 -18.60
N VAL A 493 -11.29 3.27 -18.70
CA VAL A 493 -10.77 4.42 -17.98
C VAL A 493 -10.26 5.44 -18.98
N ASN A 494 -10.90 6.61 -19.04
CA ASN A 494 -10.45 7.74 -19.83
C ASN A 494 -9.55 8.61 -18.94
N LEU A 495 -8.24 8.47 -19.11
CA LEU A 495 -7.23 9.18 -18.33
C LEU A 495 -6.71 10.36 -19.14
N THR A 496 -6.88 11.59 -18.65
CA THR A 496 -6.22 12.77 -19.23
C THR A 496 -5.04 13.14 -18.36
N VAL A 497 -3.84 13.16 -18.96
CA VAL A 497 -2.61 13.60 -18.31
C VAL A 497 -2.21 14.95 -18.89
N ILE A 498 -1.96 15.91 -18.01
CA ILE A 498 -1.70 17.30 -18.39
C ILE A 498 -0.33 17.70 -17.86
N ASP A 499 0.48 18.28 -18.73
CA ASP A 499 1.72 18.98 -18.34
C ASP A 499 1.86 20.26 -19.17
N ILE A 500 2.54 21.26 -18.62
CA ILE A 500 2.85 22.50 -19.34
C ILE A 500 4.05 22.32 -20.27
N ASP A 501 4.86 21.29 -20.05
CA ASP A 501 6.07 21.00 -20.81
C ASP A 501 5.83 19.84 -21.79
N GLN A 502 5.84 20.16 -23.09
CA GLN A 502 5.71 19.18 -24.17
C GLN A 502 6.80 18.11 -24.12
N ASP A 503 8.02 18.45 -23.70
CA ASP A 503 9.11 17.49 -23.59
C ASP A 503 8.83 16.46 -22.48
N VAL A 504 8.19 16.86 -21.38
CA VAL A 504 7.79 15.94 -20.31
C VAL A 504 6.78 14.92 -20.84
N LEU A 505 5.78 15.36 -21.61
CA LEU A 505 4.79 14.47 -22.21
C LEU A 505 5.41 13.50 -23.22
N GLU A 506 6.43 13.93 -23.96
CA GLU A 506 7.17 13.04 -24.85
C GLU A 506 7.95 11.98 -24.05
N MET A 507 8.56 12.34 -22.92
CA MET A 507 9.22 11.36 -22.05
C MET A 507 8.21 10.38 -21.47
N LEU A 508 7.04 10.88 -21.11
CA LEU A 508 5.95 10.08 -20.58
C LEU A 508 5.47 9.06 -21.61
N LYS A 509 5.31 9.45 -22.88
CA LYS A 509 4.98 8.52 -23.99
C LYS A 509 6.08 7.49 -24.24
N ILE A 510 7.34 7.83 -23.96
CA ILE A 510 8.42 6.85 -23.98
C ILE A 510 8.23 5.88 -22.81
N LEU A 511 8.02 6.35 -21.58
CA LEU A 511 7.87 5.47 -20.42
C LEU A 511 6.61 4.59 -20.47
N TYR A 512 5.52 5.11 -21.01
CA TYR A 512 4.22 4.46 -21.07
C TYR A 512 3.84 4.20 -22.52
N ASP A 513 4.23 3.03 -23.01
CA ASP A 513 3.92 2.54 -24.36
C ASP A 513 2.84 1.45 -24.33
N ASP A 514 2.41 1.01 -25.51
CA ASP A 514 1.32 0.02 -25.64
C ASP A 514 1.61 -1.31 -24.93
N ASN A 515 2.87 -1.60 -24.55
CA ASN A 515 3.22 -2.83 -23.83
C ASN A 515 2.96 -2.76 -22.33
N ASN A 516 2.82 -1.56 -21.75
CA ASN A 516 2.66 -1.38 -20.31
C ASN A 516 1.44 -0.54 -19.89
N ILE A 517 0.71 0.03 -20.84
CA ILE A 517 -0.62 0.60 -20.61
C ILE A 517 -1.66 -0.53 -20.69
N PRO A 518 -2.54 -0.68 -19.68
CA PRO A 518 -3.60 -1.69 -19.74
C PRO A 518 -4.62 -1.37 -20.84
N ASN A 519 -5.13 -2.40 -21.53
CA ASN A 519 -6.06 -2.24 -22.65
C ASN A 519 -7.36 -1.48 -22.32
N ASN A 520 -7.76 -1.43 -21.06
CA ASN A 520 -8.96 -0.69 -20.63
C ASN A 520 -8.68 0.82 -20.40
N PHE A 521 -7.43 1.27 -20.47
CA PHE A 521 -7.05 2.68 -20.35
C PHE A 521 -6.94 3.35 -21.73
N LYS A 522 -7.60 4.50 -21.87
CA LYS A 522 -7.39 5.44 -22.97
C LYS A 522 -6.74 6.69 -22.41
N ILE A 523 -5.48 6.92 -22.75
CA ILE A 523 -4.71 8.05 -22.24
C ILE A 523 -4.72 9.20 -23.26
N ASN A 524 -5.18 10.37 -22.81
CA ASN A 524 -5.11 11.62 -23.56
C ASN A 524 -3.99 12.50 -22.99
N PHE A 525 -2.94 12.74 -23.78
CA PHE A 525 -1.81 13.57 -23.39
C PHE A 525 -2.04 15.01 -23.84
N VAL A 526 -2.07 15.95 -22.90
CA VAL A 526 -2.41 17.36 -23.15
C VAL A 526 -1.27 18.26 -22.70
N CYS A 527 -0.70 19.01 -23.65
CA CYS A 527 0.25 20.09 -23.36
C CYS A 527 -0.50 21.39 -23.14
N ASP A 528 -0.87 21.69 -21.90
CA ASP A 528 -1.62 22.90 -21.54
C ASP A 528 -1.39 23.25 -20.06
N ASP A 529 -1.64 24.50 -19.71
CA ASP A 529 -1.77 24.90 -18.32
C ASP A 529 -3.09 24.38 -17.78
N TYR A 530 -3.04 23.45 -16.82
CA TYR A 530 -4.24 22.90 -16.18
C TYR A 530 -5.18 24.00 -15.67
N MET A 531 -4.68 25.16 -15.23
CA MET A 531 -5.55 26.24 -14.78
C MET A 531 -6.42 26.82 -15.91
N ASN A 532 -5.91 26.83 -17.15
CA ASN A 532 -6.61 27.31 -18.34
C ASN A 532 -7.36 26.20 -19.09
N PHE A 533 -6.92 24.95 -18.94
CA PHE A 533 -7.53 23.79 -19.60
C PHE A 533 -9.01 23.63 -19.23
N LYS A 534 -9.87 23.54 -20.24
CA LYS A 534 -11.32 23.39 -20.06
C LYS A 534 -11.72 21.92 -20.24
N HIS A 535 -12.47 21.40 -19.28
CA HIS A 535 -13.00 20.04 -19.33
C HIS A 535 -14.34 19.97 -18.61
N THR A 536 -15.13 18.94 -18.92
CA THR A 536 -16.33 18.61 -18.16
C THR A 536 -15.98 18.01 -16.81
N LYS A 537 -16.95 17.93 -15.90
CA LYS A 537 -16.76 17.29 -14.61
C LYS A 537 -16.33 15.83 -14.78
N VAL A 538 -15.29 15.41 -14.07
CA VAL A 538 -14.74 14.04 -14.12
C VAL A 538 -14.97 13.28 -12.82
N ASP A 539 -14.67 11.99 -12.81
CA ASP A 539 -14.86 11.14 -11.64
C ASP A 539 -13.75 11.35 -10.60
N LEU A 540 -12.49 11.44 -11.04
CA LEU A 540 -11.34 11.63 -10.15
C LEU A 540 -10.35 12.66 -10.71
N ILE A 541 -9.91 13.58 -9.86
CA ILE A 541 -8.71 14.40 -10.11
C ILE A 541 -7.67 14.05 -9.05
N ILE A 542 -6.48 13.66 -9.49
CA ILE A 542 -5.47 13.08 -8.62
C ILE A 542 -4.06 13.47 -9.07
N GLY A 543 -3.14 13.70 -8.15
CA GLY A 543 -1.76 14.01 -8.48
C GLY A 543 -1.03 14.86 -7.44
N ASN A 544 0.14 15.35 -7.84
CA ASN A 544 0.98 16.23 -7.05
C ASN A 544 1.08 17.62 -7.72
N PRO A 545 0.23 18.59 -7.34
CA PRO A 545 0.28 19.93 -7.92
C PRO A 545 1.57 20.68 -7.53
N PRO A 546 2.02 21.66 -8.33
CA PRO A 546 3.18 22.48 -8.01
C PRO A 546 2.94 23.41 -6.81
N PHE A 547 3.92 23.50 -5.90
CA PHE A 547 3.80 24.29 -4.65
C PHE A 547 4.31 25.74 -4.76
N SER A 548 4.60 26.19 -5.99
CA SER A 548 5.18 27.50 -6.27
C SER A 548 4.24 28.64 -5.87
N LYS A 549 4.81 29.72 -5.33
CA LYS A 549 4.08 30.98 -5.16
C LYS A 549 4.00 31.69 -6.50
N ILE A 550 2.81 32.17 -6.84
CA ILE A 550 2.54 32.94 -8.06
C ILE A 550 2.22 34.39 -7.74
N ASN A 551 2.53 35.29 -8.66
CA ASN A 551 2.36 36.74 -8.52
C ASN A 551 1.97 37.37 -9.89
N GLY A 552 1.79 38.70 -9.91
CA GLY A 552 1.52 39.45 -11.13
C GLY A 552 0.15 39.17 -11.79
N SER A 553 0.10 39.37 -13.11
CA SER A 553 -1.12 39.25 -13.93
C SER A 553 -1.70 37.85 -13.96
N TYR A 554 -0.85 36.82 -13.96
CA TYR A 554 -1.28 35.42 -13.92
C TYR A 554 -2.10 35.13 -12.66
N ARG A 555 -1.58 35.48 -11.48
CA ARG A 555 -2.32 35.39 -10.22
C ARG A 555 -3.61 36.20 -10.25
N ALA A 556 -3.54 37.45 -10.73
CA ALA A 556 -4.73 38.32 -10.81
C ALA A 556 -5.85 37.69 -11.65
N ASN A 557 -5.51 36.97 -12.72
CA ASN A 557 -6.49 36.29 -13.56
C ASN A 557 -7.13 35.09 -12.84
N LEU A 558 -6.33 34.24 -12.19
CA LEU A 558 -6.85 33.08 -11.45
C LEU A 558 -7.76 33.49 -10.28
N LEU A 559 -7.45 34.58 -9.60
CA LEU A 559 -8.26 35.11 -8.49
C LEU A 559 -9.68 35.55 -8.90
N LYS A 560 -9.95 35.79 -10.19
CA LYS A 560 -11.30 36.14 -10.66
C LYS A 560 -12.29 35.01 -10.35
N THR A 561 -11.89 33.77 -10.60
CA THR A 561 -12.74 32.59 -10.43
C THR A 561 -12.48 31.81 -9.14
N ASN A 562 -11.31 32.00 -8.51
CA ASN A 562 -10.95 31.30 -7.26
C ASN A 562 -11.86 31.72 -6.09
N TYR A 563 -12.21 30.80 -5.19
CA TYR A 563 -12.92 31.08 -3.94
C TYR A 563 -12.05 31.89 -2.99
N ASN A 564 -10.82 31.44 -2.72
CA ASN A 564 -9.90 32.23 -1.92
C ASN A 564 -9.33 33.40 -2.72
N LYS A 565 -9.82 34.62 -2.45
CA LYS A 565 -9.38 35.85 -3.10
C LYS A 565 -7.99 36.35 -2.68
N LYS A 566 -7.35 35.68 -1.71
CA LYS A 566 -6.00 36.01 -1.23
C LYS A 566 -4.96 34.95 -1.60
N ALA A 567 -5.36 33.83 -2.23
CA ALA A 567 -4.48 32.72 -2.59
C ALA A 567 -3.20 33.19 -3.30
N THR A 568 -2.05 32.62 -2.91
CA THR A 568 -0.76 32.87 -3.58
C THR A 568 -0.06 31.60 -4.03
N ASN A 569 -0.44 30.44 -3.51
CA ASN A 569 0.17 29.15 -3.85
C ASN A 569 -0.57 28.47 -5.01
N LEU A 570 0.16 28.02 -6.04
CA LEU A 570 -0.44 27.35 -7.20
C LEU A 570 -1.19 26.06 -6.82
N ALA A 571 -0.72 25.31 -5.82
CA ALA A 571 -1.40 24.12 -5.33
C ALA A 571 -2.82 24.42 -4.82
N GLU A 572 -3.03 25.59 -4.24
CA GLU A 572 -4.35 26.04 -3.77
C GLU A 572 -5.33 26.22 -4.93
N PHE A 573 -4.90 26.89 -6.00
CA PHE A 573 -5.70 27.07 -7.20
C PHE A 573 -6.04 25.74 -7.87
N PHE A 574 -5.09 24.80 -7.91
CA PHE A 574 -5.31 23.44 -8.41
C PHE A 574 -6.38 22.72 -7.59
N LEU A 575 -6.29 22.78 -6.25
CA LEU A 575 -7.24 22.16 -5.33
C LEU A 575 -8.66 22.70 -5.50
N GLU A 576 -8.83 24.02 -5.53
CA GLU A 576 -10.14 24.64 -5.70
C GLU A 576 -10.77 24.34 -7.06
N LYS A 577 -9.98 24.38 -8.14
CA LYS A 577 -10.43 23.97 -9.47
C LYS A 577 -10.84 22.50 -9.47
N ALA A 578 -10.05 21.63 -8.85
CA ALA A 578 -10.34 20.20 -8.79
C ALA A 578 -11.65 19.89 -8.04
N ILE A 579 -11.89 20.54 -6.89
CA ILE A 579 -13.11 20.36 -6.10
C ILE A 579 -14.37 20.74 -6.88
N THR A 580 -14.25 21.75 -7.74
CA THR A 580 -15.36 22.21 -8.58
C THR A 580 -15.63 21.24 -9.73
N ASN A 581 -14.57 20.65 -10.30
CA ASN A 581 -14.64 19.89 -11.55
C ASN A 581 -14.48 18.36 -11.39
N ALA A 582 -14.53 17.82 -10.17
CA ALA A 582 -14.45 16.38 -9.94
C ALA A 582 -15.55 15.87 -8.98
N ARG A 583 -15.87 14.58 -9.06
CA ARG A 583 -16.59 13.89 -7.99
C ARG A 583 -15.65 13.59 -6.82
N TYR A 584 -14.46 13.07 -7.10
CA TYR A 584 -13.43 12.77 -6.11
C TYR A 584 -12.14 13.55 -6.41
N VAL A 585 -11.46 14.00 -5.37
CA VAL A 585 -10.17 14.69 -5.47
C VAL A 585 -9.18 13.99 -4.54
N SER A 586 -7.95 13.75 -5.01
CA SER A 586 -6.84 13.23 -4.21
C SER A 586 -5.56 13.98 -4.56
N LEU A 587 -5.27 15.07 -3.85
CA LEU A 587 -4.10 15.91 -4.16
C LEU A 587 -3.14 15.97 -2.98
N ILE A 588 -1.85 15.87 -3.30
CA ILE A 588 -0.77 16.16 -2.36
C ILE A 588 -0.69 17.68 -2.19
N MET A 589 -0.81 18.15 -0.96
CA MET A 589 -0.82 19.56 -0.60
C MET A 589 0.29 19.83 0.42
N PRO A 590 0.84 21.06 0.45
CA PRO A 590 1.68 21.46 1.57
C PRO A 590 0.85 21.41 2.86
N LYS A 591 1.43 20.86 3.95
CA LYS A 591 0.75 20.70 5.24
C LYS A 591 0.28 22.03 5.84
N THR A 592 0.83 23.14 5.38
CA THR A 592 0.39 24.51 5.70
C THR A 592 -1.08 24.78 5.36
N VAL A 593 -1.69 24.00 4.46
CA VAL A 593 -3.12 24.04 4.17
C VAL A 593 -3.97 23.86 5.43
N LEU A 594 -3.46 23.11 6.42
CA LEU A 594 -4.17 22.82 7.66
C LEU A 594 -4.25 24.02 8.60
N ASN A 595 -3.28 24.93 8.60
CA ASN A 595 -3.14 25.89 9.71
C ASN A 595 -2.66 27.30 9.41
N THR A 596 -2.20 27.59 8.20
CA THR A 596 -1.77 28.96 7.88
C THR A 596 -2.96 29.84 7.49
N ALA A 597 -2.90 31.13 7.80
CA ALA A 597 -3.95 32.10 7.48
C ALA A 597 -4.24 32.20 5.97
N GLU A 598 -3.21 31.97 5.14
CA GLU A 598 -3.32 31.98 3.67
C GLU A 598 -4.47 31.07 3.19
N PHE A 599 -4.58 29.86 3.75
CA PHE A 599 -5.57 28.85 3.34
C PHE A 599 -6.89 28.93 4.11
N LYS A 600 -7.17 29.99 4.89
CA LYS A 600 -8.38 30.06 5.72
C LYS A 600 -9.67 29.90 4.89
N ALA A 601 -9.82 30.70 3.83
CA ALA A 601 -11.00 30.61 2.95
C ALA A 601 -11.10 29.25 2.25
N THR A 602 -9.96 28.67 1.86
CA THR A 602 -9.92 27.33 1.27
C THR A 602 -10.35 26.25 2.26
N ARG A 603 -9.94 26.34 3.53
CA ARG A 603 -10.43 25.44 4.59
C ARG A 603 -11.92 25.59 4.83
N GLU A 604 -12.45 26.82 4.79
CA GLU A 604 -13.91 27.05 4.90
C GLU A 604 -14.65 26.37 3.75
N LEU A 605 -14.16 26.48 2.51
CA LEU A 605 -14.71 25.76 1.36
C LEU A 605 -14.63 24.24 1.56
N LEU A 606 -13.46 23.72 1.94
CA LEU A 606 -13.25 22.28 2.16
C LEU A 606 -14.14 21.73 3.27
N ALA A 607 -14.39 22.49 4.33
CA ALA A 607 -15.26 22.12 5.44
C ALA A 607 -16.73 21.93 5.02
N THR A 608 -17.12 22.41 3.82
CA THR A 608 -18.45 22.14 3.23
C THR A 608 -18.52 20.80 2.49
N LYS A 609 -17.37 20.16 2.24
CA LYS A 609 -17.24 18.91 1.49
C LYS A 609 -16.92 17.74 2.42
N LYS A 610 -17.14 16.52 1.96
CA LYS A 610 -16.66 15.34 2.68
C LYS A 610 -15.17 15.14 2.42
N VAL A 611 -14.33 15.70 3.29
CA VAL A 611 -12.92 15.30 3.38
C VAL A 611 -12.88 13.90 3.99
N ASP A 612 -12.79 12.89 3.13
CA ASP A 612 -12.90 11.49 3.50
C ASP A 612 -11.66 11.03 4.27
N SER A 613 -10.47 11.39 3.76
CA SER A 613 -9.19 11.06 4.40
C SER A 613 -8.16 12.19 4.29
N ILE A 614 -7.34 12.35 5.33
CA ILE A 614 -6.14 13.19 5.36
C ILE A 614 -4.96 12.28 5.69
N ILE A 615 -4.01 12.16 4.76
CA ILE A 615 -2.81 11.35 4.95
C ILE A 615 -1.63 12.30 5.15
N ASP A 616 -1.07 12.33 6.36
CA ASP A 616 0.05 13.19 6.76
C ASP A 616 1.38 12.45 6.60
N PHE A 617 2.18 12.90 5.62
CA PHE A 617 3.51 12.37 5.34
C PHE A 617 4.61 13.10 6.11
N ASN A 618 4.29 14.22 6.76
CA ASN A 618 5.26 15.10 7.40
C ASN A 618 6.43 15.43 6.42
N GLU A 619 7.67 15.49 6.90
CA GLU A 619 8.88 15.66 6.08
C GLU A 619 9.23 14.45 5.20
N SER A 620 8.55 13.31 5.36
CA SER A 620 8.84 12.11 4.55
C SER A 620 8.23 12.18 3.14
N GLY A 621 7.49 13.25 2.84
CA GLY A 621 6.79 13.46 1.56
C GLY A 621 7.71 13.53 0.33
N PHE A 622 8.89 14.12 0.47
CA PHE A 622 9.83 14.27 -0.65
C PHE A 622 11.27 14.10 -0.16
N LYS A 623 11.98 13.11 -0.70
CA LYS A 623 13.37 12.84 -0.32
C LYS A 623 14.27 14.01 -0.74
N GLY A 624 14.90 14.65 0.25
CA GLY A 624 15.84 15.76 0.04
C GLY A 624 15.20 17.15 -0.08
N VAL A 625 13.87 17.27 0.09
CA VAL A 625 13.17 18.56 0.14
C VAL A 625 12.57 18.75 1.54
N LEU A 626 12.92 19.85 2.20
CA LEU A 626 12.45 20.19 3.54
C LEU A 626 11.04 20.80 3.49
N VAL A 627 10.05 20.02 3.07
CA VAL A 627 8.64 20.44 3.03
C VAL A 627 7.75 19.38 3.68
N GLU A 628 6.79 19.84 4.46
CA GLU A 628 5.80 18.98 5.11
C GLU A 628 4.57 18.86 4.21
N THR A 629 4.06 17.65 4.00
CA THR A 629 2.94 17.40 3.07
C THR A 629 1.83 16.55 3.64
N VAL A 630 0.65 16.74 3.07
CA VAL A 630 -0.54 15.91 3.32
C VAL A 630 -1.18 15.54 1.99
N ASN A 631 -1.81 14.37 1.86
CA ASN A 631 -2.75 14.10 0.78
C ASN A 631 -4.18 14.29 1.29
N LEU A 632 -4.98 15.08 0.59
CA LEU A 632 -6.40 15.28 0.88
C LEU A 632 -7.23 14.43 -0.08
N ILE A 633 -7.99 13.47 0.45
CA ILE A 633 -8.99 12.70 -0.32
C ILE A 633 -10.38 13.28 -0.01
N ILE A 634 -11.06 13.79 -1.03
CA ILE A 634 -12.30 14.55 -0.88
C ILE A 634 -13.38 13.96 -1.80
N ASP A 635 -14.55 13.65 -1.22
CA ASP A 635 -15.78 13.41 -1.97
C ASP A 635 -16.57 14.72 -2.07
N CYS A 636 -16.57 15.29 -3.28
CA CYS A 636 -17.15 16.60 -3.56
C CYS A 636 -18.67 16.60 -3.69
N GLY A 637 -19.32 15.42 -3.67
CA GLY A 637 -20.77 15.31 -3.73
C GLY A 637 -21.39 14.59 -2.53
N GLN A 638 -20.67 14.56 -1.40
CA GLN A 638 -21.24 14.27 -0.09
C GLN A 638 -20.97 15.42 0.89
N LYS A 639 -21.81 15.50 1.93
CA LYS A 639 -21.63 16.43 3.05
C LYS A 639 -20.59 15.87 4.05
N PRO A 640 -19.94 16.74 4.85
CA PRO A 640 -19.01 16.32 5.89
C PRO A 640 -19.65 15.31 6.86
N SER A 641 -18.87 14.32 7.27
CA SER A 641 -19.30 13.29 8.22
C SER A 641 -18.16 12.94 9.17
N SER A 642 -17.38 11.93 8.83
CA SER A 642 -16.12 11.58 9.49
C SER A 642 -14.95 11.71 8.52
N THR A 643 -13.78 11.98 9.06
CA THR A 643 -12.52 12.07 8.35
C THR A 643 -11.53 11.10 8.97
N LYS A 644 -10.93 10.25 8.15
CA LYS A 644 -9.84 9.36 8.55
C LYS A 644 -8.50 10.11 8.45
N VAL A 645 -7.77 10.19 9.55
CA VAL A 645 -6.44 10.81 9.61
C VAL A 645 -5.40 9.72 9.76
N ILE A 646 -4.42 9.70 8.86
CA ILE A 646 -3.35 8.70 8.82
C ILE A 646 -2.01 9.44 8.87
N SER A 647 -1.15 9.11 9.83
CA SER A 647 0.19 9.68 9.95
C SER A 647 1.23 8.61 9.68
N THR A 648 2.02 8.78 8.61
CA THR A 648 3.12 7.85 8.34
C THR A 648 4.29 8.04 9.31
N SER A 649 4.46 9.25 9.86
CA SER A 649 5.53 9.55 10.81
C SER A 649 5.22 9.10 12.25
N LEU A 650 3.94 9.07 12.62
CA LEU A 650 3.51 8.67 13.97
C LEU A 650 2.99 7.22 14.03
N ASP A 651 2.97 6.50 12.89
CA ASP A 651 2.37 5.17 12.73
C ASP A 651 0.94 5.12 13.33
N LEU A 652 0.13 6.12 12.97
CA LEU A 652 -1.18 6.37 13.58
C LEU A 652 -2.28 6.41 12.52
N SER A 653 -3.42 5.77 12.80
CA SER A 653 -4.65 5.90 12.01
C SER A 653 -5.84 6.11 12.92
N ILE A 654 -6.48 7.27 12.83
CA ILE A 654 -7.65 7.65 13.65
C ILE A 654 -8.82 8.06 12.76
N ASN A 655 -10.04 7.70 13.14
CA ASN A 655 -11.25 8.17 12.47
C ASN A 655 -11.98 9.14 13.40
N GLN A 656 -12.20 10.37 12.93
CA GLN A 656 -12.73 11.47 13.74
C GLN A 656 -13.96 12.08 13.08
N LYS A 657 -14.89 12.63 13.86
CA LYS A 657 -15.99 13.44 13.30
C LYS A 657 -15.38 14.69 12.63
N SER A 658 -15.74 14.99 11.38
CA SER A 658 -15.13 16.12 10.67
C SER A 658 -15.35 17.45 11.41
N LYS A 659 -16.55 17.67 11.97
CA LYS A 659 -16.86 18.87 12.79
C LYS A 659 -15.97 19.02 14.03
N TYR A 660 -15.45 17.92 14.56
CA TYR A 660 -14.62 17.94 15.76
C TYR A 660 -13.19 18.41 15.47
N ILE A 661 -12.62 17.97 14.34
CA ILE A 661 -11.26 18.34 13.92
C ILE A 661 -11.21 19.59 13.02
N PHE A 662 -12.34 19.96 12.42
CA PHE A 662 -12.53 21.19 11.62
C PHE A 662 -13.36 22.24 12.38
N ASP A 663 -13.21 22.27 13.70
CA ASP A 663 -13.89 23.21 14.60
C ASP A 663 -13.57 24.66 14.20
N ASP A 664 -14.61 25.42 13.85
CA ASP A 664 -14.52 26.81 13.40
C ASP A 664 -14.31 27.80 14.55
N THR A 665 -14.47 27.36 15.80
CA THR A 665 -14.13 28.15 16.99
C THR A 665 -12.62 28.16 17.29
N LEU A 666 -11.87 27.23 16.68
CA LEU A 666 -10.42 27.14 16.76
C LEU A 666 -9.76 27.91 15.60
N PRO A 667 -8.51 28.38 15.74
CA PRO A 667 -7.86 29.20 14.71
C PRO A 667 -7.64 28.45 13.39
N TYR A 668 -7.63 27.11 13.44
CA TYR A 668 -7.49 26.23 12.29
C TYR A 668 -7.78 24.76 12.63
N TRP A 669 -7.71 23.88 11.63
CA TRP A 669 -7.98 22.44 11.76
C TRP A 669 -6.95 21.72 12.64
N ILE A 670 -7.41 20.93 13.61
CA ILE A 670 -6.58 20.13 14.51
C ILE A 670 -6.86 18.66 14.27
N ILE A 671 -6.12 18.06 13.33
CA ILE A 671 -6.40 16.71 12.82
C ILE A 671 -6.07 15.60 13.84
N TYR A 672 -5.26 15.91 14.85
CA TYR A 672 -4.88 15.00 15.94
C TYR A 672 -5.59 15.29 17.27
N ARG A 673 -6.68 16.07 17.24
CA ARG A 673 -7.46 16.43 18.43
C ARG A 673 -7.97 15.18 19.16
N ASN A 674 -7.89 15.19 20.49
CA ASN A 674 -8.30 14.08 21.36
C ASN A 674 -8.73 14.61 22.74
N ASP A 675 -9.16 13.70 23.62
CA ASP A 675 -9.65 14.04 24.96
C ASP A 675 -8.60 14.77 25.82
N PHE A 676 -7.32 14.39 25.70
CA PHE A 676 -6.23 15.10 26.38
C PHE A 676 -6.17 16.56 25.94
N PHE A 677 -6.19 16.82 24.64
CA PHE A 677 -6.22 18.18 24.09
C PHE A 677 -7.42 18.98 24.58
N ASP A 678 -8.62 18.39 24.58
CA ASP A 678 -9.85 19.07 25.02
C ASP A 678 -9.86 19.40 26.51
N ASN A 679 -9.28 18.54 27.34
CA ASN A 679 -9.16 18.79 28.78
C ASN A 679 -8.27 20.01 29.06
N ILE A 680 -7.18 20.17 28.31
CA ILE A 680 -6.35 21.37 28.40
C ILE A 680 -7.08 22.58 27.82
N LEU A 681 -7.76 22.42 26.67
CA LEU A 681 -8.51 23.49 26.03
C LEU A 681 -9.53 24.15 26.99
N LYS A 682 -10.24 23.34 27.79
CA LYS A 682 -11.22 23.81 28.79
C LYS A 682 -10.60 24.59 29.96
N ARG A 683 -9.36 24.27 30.33
CA ARG A 683 -8.62 24.83 31.47
C ARG A 683 -7.86 26.11 31.14
N MET A 684 -7.93 26.58 29.90
CA MET A 684 -7.10 27.66 29.39
C MET A 684 -7.95 28.82 28.84
N VAL A 685 -7.37 30.01 28.81
CA VAL A 685 -7.86 31.20 28.11
C VAL A 685 -6.88 31.50 26.98
N PHE A 686 -7.32 31.27 25.74
CA PHE A 686 -6.50 31.47 24.54
C PHE A 686 -6.72 32.84 23.90
N ASP A 687 -5.98 33.12 22.83
CA ASP A 687 -6.09 34.36 22.05
C ASP A 687 -5.76 35.65 22.81
N VAL A 688 -4.89 35.57 23.82
CA VAL A 688 -4.55 36.68 24.72
C VAL A 688 -3.45 37.61 24.19
N PHE A 689 -2.72 37.19 23.15
CA PHE A 689 -1.60 37.94 22.59
C PHE A 689 -1.76 38.20 21.09
N ASN A 690 -1.31 39.37 20.63
CA ASN A 690 -0.80 39.59 19.29
C ASN A 690 0.69 39.22 19.24
N VAL A 691 1.28 39.09 18.05
CA VAL A 691 2.70 38.76 17.90
C VAL A 691 3.42 39.74 16.97
N PHE A 692 4.65 40.09 17.36
CA PHE A 692 5.62 40.70 16.48
C PHE A 692 6.87 39.82 16.41
N ARG A 693 7.36 39.59 15.19
CA ARG A 693 8.61 38.88 14.96
C ARG A 693 9.49 39.71 14.06
N ASP A 694 10.66 40.07 14.57
CA ASP A 694 11.64 40.78 13.78
C ASP A 694 12.22 39.90 12.66
N ARG A 695 12.40 40.48 11.48
CA ARG A 695 13.09 39.83 10.35
C ARG A 695 14.25 40.68 9.83
N GLN A 696 14.51 41.84 10.44
CA GLN A 696 15.49 42.81 9.95
C GLN A 696 16.86 42.64 10.60
N ILE A 697 16.93 42.07 11.82
CA ILE A 697 18.19 41.75 12.48
C ILE A 697 18.73 40.42 11.94
N THR A 698 19.94 40.48 11.39
CA THR A 698 20.67 39.38 10.76
C THR A 698 22.11 39.33 11.31
N ASN A 699 22.87 38.31 10.91
CA ASN A 699 24.28 38.21 11.30
C ASN A 699 25.17 39.26 10.61
N THR A 700 24.71 39.92 9.54
CA THR A 700 25.51 40.90 8.80
C THR A 700 25.41 42.30 9.39
N ASN A 701 24.34 42.60 10.11
CA ASN A 701 24.11 43.90 10.75
C ASN A 701 24.14 43.81 12.28
N SER A 702 24.71 42.76 12.87
CA SER A 702 24.94 42.64 14.32
C SER A 702 26.33 42.06 14.60
N SER A 703 26.89 42.37 15.78
CA SER A 703 28.21 41.93 16.21
C SER A 703 28.12 40.91 17.35
N LEU A 704 28.95 39.86 17.35
CA LEU A 704 29.09 38.95 18.51
C LEU A 704 30.00 39.52 19.61
N ILE A 705 30.73 40.59 19.30
CA ILE A 705 31.65 41.26 20.21
C ILE A 705 31.00 42.56 20.69
N LYS A 706 30.87 42.69 22.01
CA LYS A 706 30.42 43.94 22.64
C LYS A 706 31.54 44.98 22.55
N THR A 707 31.23 46.14 21.97
CA THR A 707 32.13 47.30 21.92
C THR A 707 31.35 48.56 22.30
N ASP A 708 32.01 49.72 22.39
CA ASP A 708 31.32 50.99 22.64
C ASP A 708 30.31 51.34 21.53
N LYS A 709 30.63 50.97 20.29
CA LYS A 709 29.73 51.09 19.13
C LYS A 709 28.61 50.05 19.19
N TYR A 710 28.92 48.78 19.41
CA TYR A 710 27.95 47.68 19.46
C TYR A 710 27.65 47.30 20.91
N ASN A 711 26.79 48.09 21.55
CA ASN A 711 26.51 47.98 22.99
C ASN A 711 25.08 47.52 23.32
N ILE A 712 24.15 47.52 22.37
CA ILE A 712 22.75 47.13 22.59
C ILE A 712 22.62 45.63 22.43
N ARG A 713 22.26 44.92 23.50
CA ARG A 713 22.13 43.46 23.45
C ARG A 713 20.95 43.02 22.59
N VAL A 714 21.18 41.99 21.78
CA VAL A 714 20.18 41.29 20.97
C VAL A 714 20.02 39.87 21.50
N LEU A 715 18.85 39.57 22.05
CA LEU A 715 18.52 38.22 22.51
C LEU A 715 18.09 37.32 21.35
N LYS A 716 18.49 36.06 21.45
CA LYS A 716 18.14 34.96 20.55
C LYS A 716 17.52 33.81 21.33
N SER A 717 16.96 32.81 20.64
CA SER A 717 16.15 31.75 21.26
C SER A 717 16.86 30.98 22.39
N ARG A 718 18.17 30.73 22.30
CA ARG A 718 18.92 30.01 23.33
C ARG A 718 19.20 30.85 24.58
N ASN A 719 19.05 32.17 24.50
CA ASN A 719 19.21 33.04 25.68
C ASN A 719 18.04 32.86 26.67
N ILE A 720 16.88 32.37 26.22
CA ILE A 720 15.71 32.22 27.08
C ILE A 720 15.67 30.79 27.60
N LEU A 721 15.86 30.58 28.91
CA LEU A 721 15.78 29.26 29.56
C LEU A 721 14.33 28.87 29.90
N ASP A 722 14.12 27.59 30.21
CA ASP A 722 12.81 27.03 30.55
C ASP A 722 12.23 27.63 31.84
N ASN A 723 13.09 27.97 32.81
CA ASN A 723 12.72 28.64 34.07
C ASN A 723 12.43 30.14 33.90
N GLY A 724 12.58 30.67 32.68
CA GLY A 724 12.34 32.07 32.35
C GLY A 724 13.52 33.02 32.56
N GLU A 725 14.70 32.50 32.89
CA GLU A 725 15.92 33.30 33.02
C GLU A 725 16.54 33.62 31.66
N ILE A 726 17.17 34.79 31.57
CA ILE A 726 17.93 35.23 30.39
C ILE A 726 19.40 34.86 30.61
N LEU A 727 19.86 33.81 29.95
CA LEU A 727 21.24 33.35 29.96
C LEU A 727 22.12 34.22 29.05
N LYS A 728 23.29 34.60 29.54
CA LYS A 728 24.39 35.14 28.73
C LYS A 728 25.21 33.99 28.19
N ILE A 729 25.39 33.94 26.87
CA ILE A 729 26.11 32.85 26.20
C ILE A 729 27.25 33.46 25.39
N ASP A 730 28.48 33.21 25.83
CA ASP A 730 29.67 33.70 25.16
C ASP A 730 29.76 33.13 23.74
N GLY A 731 30.08 34.01 22.77
CA GLY A 731 30.14 33.65 21.35
C GLY A 731 28.77 33.45 20.66
N TYR A 732 27.64 33.67 21.36
CA TYR A 732 26.31 33.54 20.79
C TYR A 732 25.48 34.82 20.91
N ASP A 733 25.60 35.52 22.04
CA ASP A 733 25.02 36.84 22.24
C ASP A 733 25.44 37.79 21.12
N ALA A 734 24.51 38.61 20.63
CA ALA A 734 24.78 39.61 19.60
C ALA A 734 24.47 41.01 20.12
N TYR A 735 25.07 42.01 19.47
CA TYR A 735 24.98 43.41 19.83
C TYR A 735 24.76 44.28 18.59
N LEU A 736 23.94 45.31 18.74
CA LEU A 736 23.65 46.32 17.73
C LEU A 736 24.21 47.67 18.17
N ASP A 737 24.53 48.50 17.18
CA ASP A 737 24.75 49.92 17.38
C ASP A 737 23.43 50.71 17.31
N ASN A 738 23.42 51.90 17.91
CA ASN A 738 22.23 52.75 18.01
C ASN A 738 21.72 53.23 16.64
N GLU A 739 22.63 53.52 15.70
CA GLU A 739 22.27 54.04 14.38
C GLU A 739 21.50 52.97 13.59
N THR A 740 22.05 51.75 13.52
CA THR A 740 21.38 50.60 12.92
C THR A 740 20.03 50.35 13.58
N LEU A 741 19.97 50.31 14.92
CA LEU A 741 18.72 50.00 15.63
C LEU A 741 17.61 51.00 15.31
N SER A 742 17.93 52.30 15.23
CA SER A 742 16.94 53.36 14.98
C SER A 742 16.15 53.17 13.68
N GLN A 743 16.71 52.46 12.71
CA GLN A 743 16.11 52.17 11.41
C GLN A 743 15.24 50.89 11.41
N LEU A 744 15.27 50.10 12.50
CA LEU A 744 14.55 48.83 12.59
C LEU A 744 13.21 49.00 13.31
N ILE A 745 12.18 48.27 12.88
CA ILE A 745 10.85 48.31 13.50
C ILE A 745 10.90 47.80 14.95
N VAL A 746 11.84 46.90 15.26
CA VAL A 746 12.02 46.33 16.60
C VAL A 746 12.49 47.36 17.63
N SER A 747 13.02 48.52 17.21
CA SER A 747 13.47 49.61 18.09
C SER A 747 12.39 50.07 19.06
N LYS A 748 11.12 50.09 18.64
CA LYS A 748 9.97 50.46 19.47
C LYS A 748 9.77 49.55 20.70
N TYR A 749 10.45 48.40 20.74
CA TYR A 749 10.38 47.47 21.87
C TYR A 749 11.59 47.53 22.81
N ILE A 750 12.62 48.35 22.57
CA ILE A 750 13.85 48.36 23.39
C ILE A 750 13.56 48.54 24.88
N ASP A 751 12.74 49.54 25.23
CA ASP A 751 12.35 49.87 26.61
C ASP A 751 10.88 49.59 26.92
N ASN A 752 10.22 48.80 26.05
CA ASN A 752 8.87 48.32 26.29
C ASN A 752 8.91 47.04 27.13
N ASP A 753 8.48 47.13 28.39
CA ASP A 753 8.37 46.02 29.35
C ASP A 753 6.93 45.54 29.58
N SER A 754 5.97 46.07 28.80
CA SER A 754 4.57 45.62 28.77
C SER A 754 4.35 44.37 27.90
N VAL A 755 5.40 43.93 27.19
CA VAL A 755 5.37 42.78 26.29
C VAL A 755 6.07 41.57 26.89
N TYR A 756 5.81 40.41 26.30
CA TYR A 756 6.40 39.15 26.66
C TYR A 756 7.24 38.58 25.52
N LEU A 757 8.14 37.65 25.83
CA LEU A 757 9.01 37.01 24.86
C LEU A 757 8.79 35.51 24.88
N THR A 758 8.85 34.90 23.72
CA THR A 758 8.88 33.45 23.59
C THR A 758 9.86 33.04 22.48
N PRO A 759 10.66 31.98 22.68
CA PRO A 759 11.48 31.47 21.59
C PRO A 759 10.60 31.04 20.43
N ASN A 760 11.00 31.42 19.23
CA ASN A 760 10.35 31.03 17.99
C ASN A 760 10.86 29.65 17.51
N MET A 761 10.12 28.96 16.65
CA MET A 761 10.53 27.68 16.04
C MET A 761 10.83 26.56 17.05
N THR A 762 10.02 26.41 18.11
CA THR A 762 10.31 25.48 19.22
C THR A 762 9.10 24.64 19.65
N TYR A 763 9.35 23.38 19.99
CA TYR A 763 8.42 22.52 20.76
C TYR A 763 8.62 22.62 22.27
N LYS A 764 9.44 23.57 22.70
CA LYS A 764 9.64 23.95 24.10
C LYS A 764 9.09 25.36 24.30
N PRO A 765 7.76 25.59 24.15
CA PRO A 765 7.14 26.86 24.45
C PRO A 765 7.49 27.29 25.88
N ARG A 766 7.72 28.58 26.05
CA ARG A 766 8.00 29.25 27.32
C ARG A 766 7.83 30.74 27.12
N ILE A 767 7.32 31.42 28.14
CA ILE A 767 7.08 32.86 28.09
C ILE A 767 7.89 33.52 29.21
N ILE A 768 8.53 34.65 28.89
CA ILE A 768 9.16 35.51 29.88
C ILE A 768 8.66 36.95 29.72
N LYS A 769 8.57 37.69 30.83
CA LYS A 769 8.29 39.13 30.75
C LYS A 769 9.53 39.86 30.21
N LYS A 770 9.35 40.72 29.21
CA LYS A 770 10.46 41.49 28.65
C LYS A 770 10.93 42.55 29.67
N GLN A 771 12.24 42.74 29.76
CA GLN A 771 12.87 43.84 30.50
C GLN A 771 13.39 44.91 29.54
N LYS A 772 13.70 46.10 30.06
CA LYS A 772 14.23 47.25 29.29
C LYS A 772 15.69 47.04 28.87
N GLY A 773 16.16 47.82 27.89
CA GLY A 773 17.57 47.88 27.50
C GLY A 773 18.07 46.78 26.55
N TYR A 774 17.19 46.00 25.92
CA TYR A 774 17.59 45.05 24.87
C TYR A 774 16.47 44.82 23.83
N VAL A 775 16.86 44.28 22.68
CA VAL A 775 15.95 43.84 21.60
C VAL A 775 16.14 42.36 21.29
N VAL A 776 15.34 41.82 20.37
CA VAL A 776 15.38 40.41 19.97
C VAL A 776 15.47 40.29 18.45
N ASN A 777 16.10 39.22 17.96
CA ASN A 777 16.05 38.89 16.53
C ASN A 777 14.89 37.93 16.20
N GLY A 778 14.77 37.53 14.93
CA GLY A 778 13.70 36.64 14.46
C GLY A 778 13.67 35.21 15.02
N SER A 779 14.60 34.84 15.90
CA SER A 779 14.53 33.58 16.65
C SER A 779 13.72 33.68 17.95
N VAL A 780 13.28 34.88 18.33
CA VAL A 780 12.38 35.12 19.48
C VAL A 780 11.20 35.95 18.97
N ALA A 781 10.00 35.56 19.35
CA ALA A 781 8.78 36.31 19.08
C ALA A 781 8.44 37.20 20.29
N ILE A 782 8.00 38.42 20.01
CA ILE A 782 7.45 39.35 20.99
C ILE A 782 5.94 39.14 21.03
N LEU A 783 5.43 38.71 22.17
CA LEU A 783 4.00 38.56 22.45
C LEU A 783 3.47 39.85 23.09
N ILE A 784 2.50 40.47 22.43
CA ILE A 784 1.92 41.76 22.82
C ILE A 784 0.54 41.46 23.40
N PRO A 785 0.30 41.70 24.70
CA PRO A 785 -1.03 41.49 25.29
C PRO A 785 -2.11 42.24 24.52
N LYS A 786 -3.25 41.58 24.24
CA LYS A 786 -4.41 42.26 23.65
C LYS A 786 -5.11 43.17 24.67
N ASP A 787 -5.05 42.80 25.94
CA ASP A 787 -5.46 43.63 27.07
C ASP A 787 -4.21 44.23 27.73
N SER A 788 -4.12 45.57 27.74
CA SER A 788 -3.03 46.30 28.37
C SER A 788 -2.93 46.09 29.88
N GLY A 789 -4.02 45.65 30.52
CA GLY A 789 -4.07 45.33 31.95
C GLY A 789 -3.62 43.90 32.30
N LEU A 790 -3.28 43.07 31.30
CA LEU A 790 -2.97 41.65 31.50
C LEU A 790 -1.76 41.46 32.43
N LYS A 791 -2.00 40.78 33.56
CA LYS A 791 -0.95 40.32 34.47
C LYS A 791 -0.89 38.81 34.45
N ILE A 792 0.25 38.26 34.05
CA ILE A 792 0.49 36.82 34.04
C ILE A 792 1.18 36.41 35.35
N SER A 793 0.62 35.43 36.05
CA SER A 793 1.20 34.91 37.28
C SER A 793 2.42 34.02 37.02
N LYS A 794 3.25 33.81 38.04
CA LYS A 794 4.40 32.89 37.96
C LYS A 794 3.96 31.47 37.60
N ASN A 795 2.87 30.99 38.20
CA ASN A 795 2.31 29.65 37.94
C ASN A 795 1.85 29.49 36.48
N GLN A 796 1.28 30.55 35.88
CA GLN A 796 0.89 30.52 34.47
C GLN A 796 2.11 30.47 33.53
N LEU A 797 3.18 31.21 33.85
CA LEU A 797 4.44 31.14 33.08
C LEU A 797 5.11 29.77 33.19
N GLU A 798 5.21 29.23 34.40
CA GLU A 798 5.76 27.88 34.67
C GLU A 798 4.95 26.81 33.92
N TYR A 799 3.62 26.95 33.88
CA TYR A 799 2.74 26.02 33.17
C TYR A 799 3.05 25.92 31.67
N ILE A 800 3.26 27.05 30.99
CA ILE A 800 3.55 27.06 29.54
C ILE A 800 4.86 26.32 29.24
N SER A 801 5.82 26.38 30.15
CA SER A 801 7.09 25.64 30.02
C SER A 801 7.00 24.15 30.36
N SER A 802 5.88 23.69 30.95
CA SER A 802 5.71 22.32 31.45
C SER A 802 5.60 21.27 30.35
N GLN A 803 5.83 20.00 30.70
CA GLN A 803 5.67 18.88 29.78
C GLN A 803 4.22 18.71 29.31
N GLU A 804 3.22 18.93 30.18
CA GLU A 804 1.79 18.86 29.82
C GLU A 804 1.46 19.85 28.70
N PHE A 805 1.90 21.12 28.81
CA PHE A 805 1.66 22.12 27.78
C PHE A 805 2.44 21.83 26.49
N ARG A 806 3.66 21.29 26.58
CA ARG A 806 4.44 20.87 25.40
C ARG A 806 3.72 19.81 24.59
N ASP A 807 3.14 18.81 25.25
CA ASP A 807 2.42 17.74 24.57
C ASP A 807 1.09 18.24 23.99
N PHE A 808 0.39 19.15 24.68
CA PHE A 808 -0.74 19.88 24.11
C PHE A 808 -0.34 20.67 22.86
N TYR A 809 0.75 21.44 22.93
CA TYR A 809 1.21 22.29 21.85
C TYR A 809 1.63 21.49 20.61
N LYS A 810 2.21 20.29 20.78
CA LYS A 810 2.48 19.38 19.65
C LYS A 810 1.20 19.06 18.87
N ILE A 811 0.11 18.72 19.56
CA ILE A 811 -1.19 18.47 18.94
C ILE A 811 -1.76 19.76 18.31
N ALA A 812 -1.69 20.89 19.02
CA ALA A 812 -2.13 22.21 18.53
C ALA A 812 -1.43 22.63 17.22
N ARG A 813 -0.23 22.11 16.97
CA ARG A 813 0.57 22.35 15.76
C ARG A 813 0.43 21.25 14.72
N ASN A 814 -0.45 20.28 14.91
CA ASN A 814 -0.55 19.07 14.09
C ASN A 814 0.81 18.36 13.90
N TYR A 815 1.67 18.36 14.92
CA TYR A 815 3.03 17.82 14.88
C TYR A 815 3.91 18.39 13.74
N GLN A 816 3.69 19.66 13.35
CA GLN A 816 4.53 20.30 12.32
C GLN A 816 5.91 20.69 12.83
N THR A 817 6.98 20.18 12.21
CA THR A 817 8.37 20.39 12.64
C THR A 817 9.08 21.54 11.94
N ARG A 818 8.63 21.95 10.74
CA ARG A 818 9.30 23.00 9.93
C ARG A 818 8.52 24.29 9.87
N SER A 819 7.20 24.19 9.90
CA SER A 819 6.31 25.35 9.88
C SER A 819 6.11 25.91 11.31
N LEU A 820 7.15 25.98 12.16
CA LEU A 820 7.06 26.31 13.60
C LEU A 820 7.09 27.80 13.93
N ASN A 821 6.99 28.68 12.93
CA ASN A 821 7.03 30.11 13.20
C ASN A 821 5.79 30.54 13.99
N ILE A 822 6.04 31.28 15.07
CA ILE A 822 5.01 31.99 15.81
C ILE A 822 4.60 33.18 14.95
N ASP A 823 3.37 33.11 14.47
CA ASP A 823 2.68 34.04 13.59
C ASP A 823 1.31 34.36 14.19
N GLU A 824 0.55 35.23 13.52
CA GLU A 824 -0.75 35.70 14.02
C GLU A 824 -1.72 34.55 14.34
N THR A 825 -1.62 33.43 13.62
CA THR A 825 -2.53 32.29 13.80
C THR A 825 -2.08 31.35 14.92
N SER A 826 -0.78 31.09 15.01
CA SER A 826 -0.20 30.18 15.99
C SER A 826 0.01 30.80 17.38
N CYS A 827 0.08 32.14 17.44
CA CYS A 827 0.10 32.91 18.67
C CYS A 827 -1.14 32.63 19.54
N TYR A 828 -2.28 32.29 18.92
CA TYR A 828 -3.51 31.88 19.61
C TYR A 828 -3.28 30.88 20.74
N TRP A 829 -2.38 29.90 20.52
CA TRP A 829 -2.15 28.78 21.44
C TRP A 829 -1.32 29.14 22.68
N PHE A 830 -0.69 30.32 22.71
CA PHE A 830 -0.02 30.82 23.91
C PHE A 830 -1.05 31.38 24.91
N GLY A 831 -1.95 30.53 25.36
CA GLY A 831 -3.00 30.86 26.33
C GLY A 831 -2.51 30.80 27.78
N LEU A 832 -3.33 31.33 28.68
CA LEU A 832 -3.09 31.31 30.11
C LEU A 832 -3.99 30.28 30.81
N LYS A 833 -3.43 29.56 31.78
CA LYS A 833 -4.22 28.63 32.60
C LYS A 833 -5.20 29.41 33.47
N LYS A 834 -6.46 28.98 33.49
CA LYS A 834 -7.48 29.50 34.41
C LYS A 834 -7.02 29.24 35.84
N GLU A 835 -6.89 30.29 36.62
CA GLU A 835 -6.65 30.18 38.05
C GLU A 835 -7.99 29.84 38.70
N ILE A 836 -8.02 28.77 39.49
CA ILE A 836 -9.21 28.29 40.20
C ILE A 836 -9.32 29.06 41.51
#